data_AF-A0A7L4X762-F1
#
_entry.id   AF-A0A7L4X762-F1
#
_cell.length_a   1.000
_cell.length_b   1.000
_cell.length_c   1.000
_cell.angle_alpha   90.00
_cell.angle_beta   90.00
_cell.angle_gamma   90.00
#
_symmetry.space_group_name_H-M   'P 1'
#
loop_
_entity.id
_entity.type
_entity.pdbx_description
1 polymer ?
#
loop_
_entity_poly.entity_id
_entity_poly.type
_entity_poly.pdbx_seq_one_letter_code
_entity_poly.pdbx_strand_id
1 'polypeptide(L)'
;AKKCEHVTPIENVDSIDENITVAWRGDCELFAVSLSGPHGRMFKVYNKEGALQFTSESLCGLETAMAWRPSGLWIAVPQVLPQKYVIALFEKNGLRHREIDLPFSHADEKVKYVEWNSASDILLIHTVSEAVGHQNRVYLYTICNYHWYLKQCLVLEEQICALQWDNSHNESKTVRMICNDGSLLTYNWEFVINHSFGMNLEDEANVAVIDGKRILVTNFRGSVIPPPMCALEIQLSKIVNFVGFLRYKSELTNTNKLFTVDVYGEISLFELIFSDDKVRRLISSQVLGGYKMKRQPTTICLDYYNWEWISEDYFISTQSAAKSTNIILWLLSGNDLKSINQVIIEGTVGYVSVNGNVIAYQIIFIGIGQLMINIESKSLTDLGISYKIRERCNKMEMIELQGDKHIFTLKSKRTLYHNEDQIATDVTSFFIGKQHLMYTTLAQLHFVELGTDMRRVICERRLERGSKLVVVVGQDSRTVLQLPRGNLEVIHPRMLVLAIVAVHLEKKKYQNTFDLLRKQRINLNLIFDHNPHNFLNDIDVFVGQIDNINWLNLFLSELQNDDVTQTIYSSSYETKVRQFDGDIYAGGKKIKMICERMIEVFERSDRSKYIQPIITCYVKMGLLTRALEVIWEMKKNASLAKNEDTDAEGALKYLSYLVAVDDLFSVAL
;
A
#
# COMPACT_ATOMS: atom_id res chain seq x y z
N ALA A 1 0.12 4.81 37.14
CA ALA A 1 -0.99 5.56 37.77
C ALA A 1 -0.41 6.71 38.59
N LYS A 2 -0.22 7.90 37.98
CA LYS A 2 -0.12 9.13 38.77
C LYS A 2 -1.56 9.45 39.18
N LYS A 3 -1.84 9.51 40.49
CA LYS A 3 -3.10 10.07 40.99
C LYS A 3 -3.28 11.45 40.35
N CYS A 4 -4.46 11.74 39.79
CA CYS A 4 -4.84 13.10 39.45
C CYS A 4 -4.82 13.93 40.74
N GLU A 5 -3.72 14.63 40.97
CA GLU A 5 -3.70 15.74 41.92
C GLU A 5 -4.40 16.93 41.26
N HIS A 6 -5.30 17.54 42.04
CA HIS A 6 -6.21 18.65 41.71
C HIS A 6 -7.49 18.26 40.95
N VAL A 7 -8.37 17.56 41.65
CA VAL A 7 -9.83 17.71 41.50
C VAL A 7 -10.15 19.14 41.91
N THR A 8 -10.24 20.08 40.97
CA THR A 8 -10.97 21.32 41.23
C THR A 8 -12.44 20.93 41.46
N PRO A 9 -13.04 21.25 42.61
CA PRO A 9 -14.47 21.07 42.81
C PRO A 9 -15.19 21.84 41.70
N ILE A 10 -16.25 21.26 41.14
CA ILE A 10 -17.15 22.00 40.26
C ILE A 10 -17.75 23.11 41.12
N GLU A 11 -17.47 24.38 40.79
CA GLU A 11 -17.92 25.54 41.57
C GLU A 11 -19.45 25.68 41.59
N ASN A 12 -20.17 24.99 40.70
CA ASN A 12 -21.63 24.94 40.67
C ASN A 12 -22.14 23.56 40.17
N VAL A 13 -22.59 22.70 41.09
CA VAL A 13 -23.23 21.41 40.72
C VAL A 13 -24.53 21.63 39.94
N ASP A 14 -25.21 22.77 40.17
CA ASP A 14 -26.45 23.17 39.51
C ASP A 14 -26.29 23.56 38.03
N SER A 15 -25.06 23.69 37.52
CA SER A 15 -24.80 23.97 36.10
C SER A 15 -24.55 22.70 35.26
N ILE A 16 -24.63 21.51 35.86
CA ILE A 16 -24.41 20.25 35.17
C ILE A 16 -25.70 19.86 34.44
N ASP A 17 -25.60 19.65 33.13
CA ASP A 17 -26.69 19.10 32.31
C ASP A 17 -27.28 17.85 32.99
N GLU A 18 -28.61 17.75 33.12
CA GLU A 18 -29.28 16.60 33.74
C GLU A 18 -29.63 15.50 32.73
N ASN A 19 -29.37 15.72 31.44
CA ASN A 19 -29.70 14.76 30.39
C ASN A 19 -29.02 13.41 30.62
N ILE A 20 -29.78 12.35 30.41
CA ILE A 20 -29.31 10.96 30.51
C ILE A 20 -28.99 10.46 29.11
N THR A 21 -27.83 9.81 28.94
CA THR A 21 -27.45 9.16 27.69
C THR A 21 -27.16 7.70 27.95
N VAL A 22 -27.68 6.82 27.09
CA VAL A 22 -27.50 5.38 27.16
C VAL A 22 -26.69 4.91 25.97
N ALA A 23 -25.65 4.12 26.22
CA ALA A 23 -24.83 3.52 25.17
C ALA A 23 -24.76 2.00 25.36
N TRP A 24 -25.16 1.26 24.32
CA TRP A 24 -25.16 -0.20 24.32
C TRP A 24 -23.85 -0.77 23.79
N ARG A 25 -23.41 -1.89 24.37
CA ARG A 25 -22.40 -2.75 23.72
C ARG A 25 -23.03 -3.44 22.52
N GLY A 26 -22.24 -3.75 21.48
CA GLY A 26 -22.75 -4.26 20.21
C GLY A 26 -23.49 -5.60 20.28
N ASP A 27 -23.25 -6.41 21.31
CA ASP A 27 -23.96 -7.67 21.56
C ASP A 27 -25.15 -7.53 22.52
N CYS A 28 -25.46 -6.30 22.96
CA CYS A 28 -26.54 -5.95 23.87
C CYS A 28 -26.49 -6.61 25.26
N GLU A 29 -25.37 -7.24 25.66
CA GLU A 29 -25.24 -7.87 26.97
C GLU A 29 -25.00 -6.84 28.09
N LEU A 30 -24.42 -5.69 27.76
CA LEU A 30 -24.14 -4.59 28.67
C LEU A 30 -24.58 -3.24 28.06
N PHE A 31 -24.96 -2.31 28.91
CA PHE A 31 -25.15 -0.91 28.55
C PHE A 31 -24.63 0.04 29.63
N ALA A 32 -24.16 1.20 29.22
CA ALA A 32 -23.71 2.27 30.08
C ALA A 32 -24.77 3.38 30.14
N VAL A 33 -24.99 3.95 31.32
CA VAL A 33 -25.90 5.07 31.57
C VAL A 33 -25.11 6.24 32.14
N SER A 34 -25.04 7.34 31.41
CA SER A 34 -24.43 8.61 31.81
C SER A 34 -25.42 9.41 32.65
N LEU A 35 -25.01 9.86 33.84
CA LEU A 35 -25.86 10.51 34.84
C LEU A 35 -25.10 11.57 35.63
N SER A 36 -25.83 12.56 36.15
CA SER A 36 -25.28 13.58 37.04
C SER A 36 -25.04 13.00 38.44
N GLY A 37 -23.79 13.08 38.90
CA GLY A 37 -23.36 12.61 40.21
C GLY A 37 -22.97 13.75 41.16
N PRO A 38 -22.72 13.45 42.44
CA PRO A 38 -22.43 14.45 43.48
C PRO A 38 -21.09 15.19 43.28
N HIS A 39 -20.21 14.67 42.42
CA HIS A 39 -18.88 15.24 42.15
C HIS A 39 -18.68 15.57 40.66
N GLY A 40 -19.77 15.69 39.92
CA GLY A 40 -19.75 15.78 38.46
C GLY A 40 -20.47 14.63 37.79
N ARG A 41 -20.49 14.66 36.46
CA ARG A 41 -21.08 13.59 35.66
C ARG A 41 -20.26 12.31 35.78
N MET A 42 -20.95 11.18 35.79
CA MET A 42 -20.39 9.84 35.87
C MET A 42 -21.24 8.87 35.04
N PHE A 43 -20.77 7.65 34.84
CA PHE A 43 -21.60 6.62 34.22
C PHE A 43 -21.59 5.32 35.01
N LYS A 44 -22.67 4.55 34.88
CA LYS A 44 -22.83 3.22 35.46
C LYS A 44 -23.07 2.20 34.36
N VAL A 45 -22.50 1.02 34.51
CA VAL A 45 -22.64 -0.09 33.56
C VAL A 45 -23.56 -1.14 34.16
N TYR A 46 -24.57 -1.54 33.39
CA TYR A 46 -25.56 -2.54 33.76
C TYR A 46 -25.51 -3.70 32.77
N ASN A 47 -25.95 -4.88 33.21
CA ASN A 47 -26.25 -5.99 32.30
C ASN A 47 -27.65 -5.84 31.70
N LYS A 48 -27.99 -6.70 30.73
CA LYS A 48 -29.31 -6.69 30.07
C LYS A 48 -30.51 -6.88 31.01
N GLU A 49 -30.30 -7.46 32.19
CA GLU A 49 -31.32 -7.59 33.25
C GLU A 49 -31.47 -6.30 34.10
N GLY A 50 -30.66 -5.27 33.88
CA GLY A 50 -30.66 -4.02 34.64
C GLY A 50 -29.90 -4.09 35.97
N ALA A 51 -29.13 -5.15 36.22
CA ALA A 51 -28.29 -5.28 37.41
C ALA A 51 -26.99 -4.49 37.23
N LEU A 52 -26.68 -3.62 38.20
CA LEU A 52 -25.46 -2.82 38.24
C LEU A 52 -24.23 -3.73 38.26
N GLN A 53 -23.34 -3.54 37.30
CA GLN A 53 -22.07 -4.27 37.19
C GLN A 53 -20.90 -3.40 37.65
N PHE A 54 -20.80 -2.18 37.13
CA PHE A 54 -19.66 -1.30 37.37
C PHE A 54 -20.10 0.16 37.48
N THR A 55 -19.27 0.95 38.15
CA THR A 55 -19.43 2.39 38.30
C THR A 55 -18.15 3.06 37.84
N SER A 56 -18.24 4.10 37.01
CA SER A 56 -17.08 4.85 36.56
C SER A 56 -16.32 5.47 37.73
N GLU A 57 -15.01 5.60 37.60
CA GLU A 57 -14.27 6.45 38.53
C GLU A 57 -14.78 7.90 38.47
N SER A 58 -14.73 8.59 39.62
CA SER A 58 -15.17 9.98 39.71
C SER A 58 -14.10 10.91 39.13
N LEU A 59 -14.38 11.47 37.96
CA LEU A 59 -13.52 12.43 37.28
C LEU A 59 -14.28 13.73 37.01
N CYS A 60 -13.57 14.85 37.11
CA CYS A 60 -14.13 16.15 36.73
C CYS A 60 -14.20 16.31 35.21
N GLY A 61 -15.13 17.16 34.77
CA GLY A 61 -15.22 17.63 33.39
C GLY A 61 -15.80 16.65 32.39
N LEU A 62 -16.35 15.51 32.82
CA LEU A 62 -17.06 14.59 31.92
C LEU A 62 -18.36 15.22 31.42
N GLU A 63 -18.65 15.05 30.13
CA GLU A 63 -19.84 15.60 29.48
C GLU A 63 -20.88 14.51 29.16
N THR A 64 -22.06 14.96 28.70
CA THR A 64 -23.24 14.13 28.52
C THR A 64 -23.07 13.03 27.47
N ALA A 65 -22.50 13.36 26.31
CA ALA A 65 -22.38 12.45 25.18
C ALA A 65 -21.52 11.22 25.53
N MET A 66 -21.94 10.05 25.05
CA MET A 66 -21.27 8.79 25.36
C MET A 66 -21.48 7.77 24.25
N ALA A 67 -20.42 7.06 23.87
CA ALA A 67 -20.48 5.99 22.88
C ALA A 67 -19.71 4.75 23.34
N TRP A 68 -20.31 3.57 23.21
CA TRP A 68 -19.61 2.32 23.45
C TRP A 68 -19.18 1.71 22.12
N ARG A 69 -17.89 1.40 21.96
CA ARG A 69 -17.40 0.69 20.78
C ARG A 69 -18.08 -0.68 20.64
N PRO A 70 -18.81 -0.98 19.54
CA PRO A 70 -19.63 -2.19 19.43
C PRO A 70 -18.85 -3.49 19.68
N SER A 71 -17.71 -3.62 19.01
CA SER A 71 -16.73 -4.67 19.20
C SER A 71 -15.46 -4.07 19.81
N GLY A 72 -15.34 -4.12 21.14
CA GLY A 72 -14.15 -3.63 21.83
C GLY A 72 -14.36 -3.30 23.30
N LEU A 73 -13.34 -2.67 23.87
CA LEU A 73 -13.27 -2.39 25.32
C LEU A 73 -13.75 -0.99 25.69
N TRP A 74 -13.72 -0.04 24.75
CA TRP A 74 -13.75 1.38 25.09
C TRP A 74 -15.15 1.99 25.07
N ILE A 75 -15.46 2.70 26.15
CA ILE A 75 -16.52 3.68 26.25
C ILE A 75 -15.88 5.05 26.08
N ALA A 76 -16.30 5.79 25.07
CA ALA A 76 -15.83 7.12 24.71
C ALA A 76 -16.74 8.18 25.34
N VAL A 77 -16.17 9.10 26.12
CA VAL A 77 -16.87 10.19 26.80
C VAL A 77 -16.05 11.47 26.66
N PRO A 78 -16.61 12.60 26.19
CA PRO A 78 -15.89 13.87 26.16
C PRO A 78 -15.54 14.34 27.58
N GLN A 79 -14.34 14.91 27.72
CA GLN A 79 -13.83 15.39 28.99
C GLN A 79 -13.09 16.70 28.83
N VAL A 80 -13.52 17.71 29.59
CA VAL A 80 -12.85 19.01 29.71
C VAL A 80 -11.76 18.93 30.76
N LEU A 81 -10.51 19.18 30.35
CA LEU A 81 -9.34 19.25 31.23
C LEU A 81 -8.77 20.69 31.20
N PRO A 82 -8.01 21.11 32.23
CA PRO A 82 -7.55 22.51 32.34
C PRO A 82 -6.76 23.05 31.13
N GLN A 83 -6.06 22.18 30.40
CA GLN A 83 -5.19 22.57 29.27
C GLN A 83 -5.64 22.00 27.93
N LYS A 84 -6.63 21.09 27.91
CA LYS A 84 -7.04 20.40 26.69
C LYS A 84 -8.46 19.87 26.78
N TYR A 85 -9.07 19.66 25.62
CA TYR A 85 -10.34 18.99 25.48
C TYR A 85 -10.11 17.64 24.80
N VAL A 86 -10.66 16.57 25.36
CA VAL A 86 -10.37 15.21 24.91
C VAL A 86 -11.62 14.34 24.87
N ILE A 87 -11.56 13.24 24.13
CA ILE A 87 -12.45 12.10 24.36
C ILE A 87 -11.72 11.12 25.28
N ALA A 88 -12.17 11.03 26.53
CA ALA A 88 -11.68 10.03 27.48
C ALA A 88 -12.22 8.65 27.12
N LEU A 89 -11.34 7.64 27.16
CA LEU A 89 -11.64 6.25 26.84
C LEU A 89 -11.58 5.41 28.12
N PHE A 90 -12.72 4.85 28.49
CA PHE A 90 -12.88 4.01 29.67
C PHE A 90 -13.03 2.55 29.29
N GLU A 91 -12.58 1.65 30.15
CA GLU A 91 -12.93 0.24 30.06
C GLU A 91 -14.31 -0.05 30.68
N LYS A 92 -14.86 -1.24 30.40
CA LYS A 92 -16.14 -1.69 30.97
C LYS A 92 -16.19 -1.65 32.51
N ASN A 93 -15.04 -1.74 33.18
CA ASN A 93 -14.92 -1.68 34.64
C ASN A 93 -15.04 -0.26 35.21
N GLY A 94 -15.16 0.76 34.35
CA GLY A 94 -15.29 2.16 34.74
C GLY A 94 -13.97 2.91 34.94
N LEU A 95 -12.82 2.29 34.67
CA LEU A 95 -11.51 2.93 34.80
C LEU A 95 -11.11 3.62 33.48
N ARG A 96 -10.59 4.85 33.57
CA ARG A 96 -10.02 5.55 32.41
C ARG A 96 -8.70 4.89 32.03
N HIS A 97 -8.54 4.64 30.74
CA HIS A 97 -7.36 3.97 30.21
C HIS A 97 -6.60 4.85 29.22
N ARG A 98 -7.31 5.54 28.31
CA ARG A 98 -6.71 6.33 27.23
C ARG A 98 -7.53 7.58 26.92
N GLU A 99 -7.07 8.35 25.96
CA GLU A 99 -7.76 9.53 25.47
C GLU A 99 -7.47 9.79 23.99
N ILE A 100 -8.31 10.62 23.37
CA ILE A 100 -8.13 11.19 22.04
C ILE A 100 -8.07 12.71 22.23
N ASP A 101 -6.95 13.32 21.84
CA ASP A 101 -6.82 14.78 21.89
C ASP A 101 -7.65 15.41 20.76
N LEU A 102 -8.54 16.34 21.13
CA LEU A 102 -9.35 17.07 20.16
C LEU A 102 -8.55 18.27 19.62
N PRO A 103 -8.70 18.64 18.33
CA PRO A 103 -7.90 19.68 17.68
C PRO A 103 -8.40 21.11 17.99
N PHE A 104 -9.26 21.28 19.00
CA PHE A 104 -9.90 22.53 19.40
C PHE A 104 -10.06 22.59 20.92
N SER A 105 -10.23 23.80 21.46
CA SER A 105 -10.53 23.98 22.88
C SER A 105 -12.04 23.90 23.14
N HIS A 106 -12.43 23.60 24.38
CA HIS A 106 -13.84 23.58 24.79
C HIS A 106 -14.53 24.94 24.64
N ALA A 107 -13.77 26.03 24.77
CA ALA A 107 -14.28 27.38 24.60
C ALA A 107 -14.62 27.69 23.13
N ASP A 108 -13.89 27.09 22.19
CA ASP A 108 -14.12 27.32 20.75
C ASP A 108 -15.24 26.43 20.20
N GLU A 109 -15.28 25.17 20.66
CA GLU A 109 -16.09 24.12 20.04
C GLU A 109 -16.45 23.02 21.04
N LYS A 110 -17.74 22.65 21.11
CA LYS A 110 -18.29 21.71 22.09
C LYS A 110 -18.82 20.45 21.44
N VAL A 111 -18.52 19.28 22.01
CA VAL A 111 -19.05 18.00 21.55
C VAL A 111 -20.51 17.86 21.95
N LYS A 112 -21.35 17.50 20.99
CA LYS A 112 -22.79 17.26 21.19
C LYS A 112 -23.15 15.79 21.09
N TYR A 113 -22.50 15.07 20.19
CA TYR A 113 -22.82 13.68 19.92
C TYR A 113 -21.58 12.89 19.52
N VAL A 114 -21.52 11.63 19.92
CA VAL A 114 -20.42 10.72 19.61
C VAL A 114 -21.02 9.36 19.29
N GLU A 115 -20.57 8.71 18.23
CA GLU A 115 -21.07 7.39 17.85
C GLU A 115 -20.00 6.57 17.13
N TRP A 116 -19.93 5.29 17.46
CA TRP A 116 -19.13 4.32 16.72
C TRP A 116 -19.96 3.70 15.61
N ASN A 117 -19.34 3.46 14.47
CA ASN A 117 -20.00 2.65 13.45
C ASN A 117 -20.06 1.17 13.86
N SER A 118 -20.95 0.40 13.24
CA SER A 118 -21.19 -1.01 13.58
C SER A 118 -19.95 -1.91 13.39
N ALA A 119 -19.05 -1.57 12.46
CA ALA A 119 -17.79 -2.28 12.25
C ALA A 119 -16.68 -1.92 13.27
N SER A 120 -16.92 -0.94 14.16
CA SER A 120 -15.98 -0.50 15.20
C SER A 120 -14.65 0.05 14.68
N ASP A 121 -14.61 0.53 13.44
CA ASP A 121 -13.41 1.06 12.77
C ASP A 121 -13.44 2.60 12.58
N ILE A 122 -14.61 3.24 12.72
CA ILE A 122 -14.78 4.69 12.64
C ILE A 122 -15.52 5.21 13.89
N LEU A 123 -14.92 6.19 14.55
CA LEU A 123 -15.54 7.00 15.61
C LEU A 123 -15.96 8.35 15.02
N LEU A 124 -17.25 8.62 15.06
CA LEU A 124 -17.85 9.89 14.68
C LEU A 124 -17.95 10.80 15.91
N ILE A 125 -17.58 12.07 15.75
CA ILE A 125 -17.75 13.10 16.77
C ILE A 125 -18.43 14.30 16.12
N HIS A 126 -19.64 14.64 16.57
CA HIS A 126 -20.37 15.83 16.17
C HIS A 126 -20.24 16.93 17.22
N THR A 127 -19.94 18.12 16.74
CA THR A 127 -19.65 19.31 17.53
C THR A 127 -20.38 20.53 16.98
N VAL A 128 -20.47 21.55 17.83
CA VAL A 128 -20.96 22.88 17.46
C VAL A 128 -19.88 23.90 17.84
N SER A 129 -19.42 24.66 16.85
CA SER A 129 -18.39 25.70 16.98
C SER A 129 -19.02 27.02 17.42
N GLU A 130 -18.70 27.48 18.62
CA GLU A 130 -19.17 28.77 19.15
C GLU A 130 -18.39 29.95 18.56
N ALA A 131 -17.13 29.72 18.15
CA ALA A 131 -16.27 30.75 17.56
C ALA A 131 -16.70 31.21 16.16
N VAL A 132 -17.47 30.40 15.44
CA VAL A 132 -17.87 30.65 14.05
C VAL A 132 -19.38 30.42 13.91
N GLY A 133 -20.18 31.27 14.55
CA GLY A 133 -21.62 31.37 14.29
C GLY A 133 -22.45 30.09 14.53
N HIS A 134 -22.07 29.23 15.49
CA HIS A 134 -22.72 27.95 15.77
C HIS A 134 -22.66 26.93 14.61
N GLN A 135 -21.62 26.99 13.79
CA GLN A 135 -21.35 26.04 12.71
C GLN A 135 -21.21 24.60 13.24
N ASN A 136 -21.85 23.64 12.57
CA ASN A 136 -21.81 22.23 12.92
C ASN A 136 -20.60 21.56 12.26
N ARG A 137 -19.92 20.68 12.99
CA ARG A 137 -18.84 19.86 12.42
C ARG A 137 -18.98 18.40 12.79
N VAL A 138 -18.56 17.54 11.88
CA VAL A 138 -18.52 16.08 12.09
C VAL A 138 -17.13 15.57 11.78
N TYR A 139 -16.44 15.09 12.81
CA TYR A 139 -15.10 14.54 12.72
C TYR A 139 -15.16 13.02 12.62
N LEU A 140 -14.38 12.45 11.70
CA LEU A 140 -14.26 11.00 11.52
C LEU A 140 -12.86 10.54 11.92
N TYR A 141 -12.80 9.85 13.05
CA TYR A 141 -11.58 9.27 13.60
C TYR A 141 -11.48 7.78 13.30
N THR A 142 -10.28 7.33 13.00
CA THR A 142 -9.95 5.91 12.85
C THR A 142 -8.74 5.58 13.72
N ILE A 143 -8.55 4.31 14.07
CA ILE A 143 -7.42 3.87 14.88
C ILE A 143 -6.61 2.79 14.17
N CYS A 144 -5.29 2.95 14.16
CA CYS A 144 -4.35 1.93 13.70
C CYS A 144 -3.05 2.04 14.50
N ASN A 145 -2.44 0.90 14.87
CA ASN A 145 -1.24 0.86 15.73
C ASN A 145 -1.35 1.75 16.97
N TYR A 146 -2.55 1.78 17.59
CA TYR A 146 -2.89 2.62 18.75
C TYR A 146 -2.79 4.14 18.55
N HIS A 147 -2.61 4.61 17.31
CA HIS A 147 -2.67 6.02 16.95
C HIS A 147 -4.04 6.35 16.38
N TRP A 148 -4.60 7.48 16.80
CA TRP A 148 -5.86 8.01 16.30
C TRP A 148 -5.60 8.96 15.16
N TYR A 149 -6.18 8.65 14.00
CA TYR A 149 -6.10 9.48 12.81
C TYR A 149 -7.41 10.22 12.60
N LEU A 150 -7.33 11.54 12.53
CA LEU A 150 -8.46 12.34 12.04
C LEU A 150 -8.46 12.25 10.50
N LYS A 151 -9.38 11.47 9.92
CA LYS A 151 -9.38 11.21 8.47
C LYS A 151 -10.13 12.26 7.68
N GLN A 152 -11.24 12.74 8.20
CA GLN A 152 -12.08 13.74 7.53
C GLN A 152 -12.85 14.58 8.55
N CYS A 153 -13.19 15.79 8.14
CA CYS A 153 -14.06 16.71 8.84
C CYS A 153 -15.13 17.20 7.87
N LEU A 154 -16.40 17.08 8.27
CA LEU A 154 -17.53 17.71 7.61
C LEU A 154 -17.81 19.03 8.29
N VAL A 155 -18.13 20.06 7.53
CA VAL A 155 -18.48 21.39 8.03
C VAL A 155 -19.82 21.77 7.42
N LEU A 156 -20.79 22.08 8.28
CA LEU A 156 -22.17 22.41 7.91
C LEU A 156 -22.58 23.72 8.56
N GLU A 157 -23.14 24.63 7.76
CA GLU A 157 -23.76 25.84 8.29
C GLU A 157 -25.14 25.54 8.90
N GLU A 158 -25.86 24.58 8.34
CA GLU A 158 -27.17 24.16 8.83
C GLU A 158 -27.07 23.33 10.12
N GLN A 159 -28.09 23.46 10.97
CA GLN A 159 -28.19 22.68 12.20
C GLN A 159 -28.52 21.22 11.90
N ILE A 160 -27.80 20.30 12.55
CA ILE A 160 -28.06 18.86 12.49
C ILE A 160 -29.12 18.50 13.52
N CYS A 161 -30.25 17.95 13.06
CA CYS A 161 -31.35 17.47 13.90
C CYS A 161 -31.18 16.00 14.29
N ALA A 162 -30.67 15.18 13.37
CA ALA A 162 -30.40 13.77 13.62
C ALA A 162 -29.17 13.32 12.83
N LEU A 163 -28.37 12.45 13.45
CA LEU A 163 -27.16 11.88 12.86
C LEU A 163 -27.03 10.43 13.32
N GLN A 164 -26.94 9.49 12.38
CA GLN A 164 -26.87 8.08 12.72
C GLN A 164 -26.12 7.27 11.66
N TRP A 165 -25.33 6.30 12.12
CA TRP A 165 -24.79 5.25 11.25
C TRP A 165 -25.89 4.32 10.72
N ASP A 166 -25.72 3.86 9.48
CA ASP A 166 -26.54 2.79 8.93
C ASP A 166 -26.13 1.46 9.56
N ASN A 167 -27.10 0.79 10.19
CA ASN A 167 -26.89 -0.47 10.89
C ASN A 167 -26.99 -1.70 9.99
N SER A 168 -27.27 -1.53 8.69
CA SER A 168 -27.27 -2.67 7.78
C SER A 168 -25.85 -3.20 7.57
N HIS A 169 -25.72 -4.52 7.53
CA HIS A 169 -24.41 -5.22 7.52
C HIS A 169 -23.47 -4.76 6.37
N ASN A 170 -24.04 -4.37 5.22
CA ASN A 170 -23.26 -3.98 4.05
C ASN A 170 -23.01 -2.46 3.95
N GLU A 171 -23.57 -1.66 4.86
CA GLU A 171 -23.50 -0.19 4.84
C GLU A 171 -22.95 0.37 6.16
N SER A 172 -22.14 -0.42 6.88
CA SER A 172 -21.53 -0.03 8.16
C SER A 172 -20.69 1.24 8.13
N LYS A 173 -20.41 1.80 6.95
CA LYS A 173 -19.70 3.07 6.73
C LYS A 173 -20.59 4.10 6.05
N THR A 174 -21.90 4.02 6.22
CA THR A 174 -22.87 4.99 5.73
C THR A 174 -23.42 5.78 6.90
N VAL A 175 -23.36 7.11 6.87
CA VAL A 175 -24.06 7.97 7.83
C VAL A 175 -25.22 8.66 7.14
N ARG A 176 -26.33 8.79 7.86
CA ARG A 176 -27.50 9.54 7.46
C ARG A 176 -27.66 10.73 8.40
N MET A 177 -27.87 11.90 7.82
CA MET A 177 -27.96 13.15 8.54
C MET A 177 -29.22 13.90 8.10
N ILE A 178 -30.02 14.36 9.07
CA ILE A 178 -31.19 15.20 8.84
C ILE A 178 -30.86 16.59 9.36
N CYS A 179 -30.96 17.59 8.50
CA CYS A 179 -30.75 18.99 8.85
C CYS A 179 -32.08 19.69 9.17
N ASN A 180 -32.01 20.85 9.82
CA ASN A 180 -33.18 21.62 10.24
C ASN A 180 -34.03 22.16 9.08
N ASP A 181 -33.43 22.33 7.89
CA ASP A 181 -34.12 22.68 6.66
C ASP A 181 -34.93 21.50 6.05
N GLY A 182 -34.88 20.32 6.67
CA GLY A 182 -35.53 19.09 6.20
C GLY A 182 -34.71 18.30 5.18
N SER A 183 -33.50 18.73 4.85
CA SER A 183 -32.62 17.98 3.95
C SER A 183 -32.12 16.69 4.60
N LEU A 184 -32.06 15.62 3.79
CA LEU A 184 -31.49 14.34 4.16
C LEU A 184 -30.18 14.15 3.39
N LEU A 185 -29.06 14.19 4.10
CA LEU A 185 -27.73 13.94 3.55
C LEU A 185 -27.33 12.49 3.85
N THR A 186 -26.78 11.80 2.85
CA THR A 186 -26.27 10.44 2.99
C THR A 186 -24.84 10.38 2.49
N TYR A 187 -23.91 10.06 3.39
CA TYR A 187 -22.50 9.90 3.07
C TYR A 187 -22.10 8.45 3.28
N ASN A 188 -21.30 7.91 2.36
CA ASN A 188 -20.71 6.58 2.50
C ASN A 188 -19.22 6.64 2.24
N TRP A 189 -18.44 6.00 3.11
CA TRP A 189 -16.98 5.96 3.05
C TRP A 189 -16.45 4.58 2.69
N GLU A 190 -15.31 4.57 1.99
CA GLU A 190 -14.49 3.40 1.81
C GLU A 190 -13.03 3.73 2.11
N PHE A 191 -12.27 2.75 2.60
CA PHE A 191 -10.85 2.94 2.83
C PHE A 191 -10.09 2.86 1.50
N VAL A 192 -9.42 3.95 1.16
CA VAL A 192 -8.59 4.06 -0.05
C VAL A 192 -7.14 4.25 0.35
N ILE A 193 -6.25 3.62 -0.42
CA ILE A 193 -4.80 3.79 -0.31
C ILE A 193 -4.37 4.71 -1.44
N ASN A 194 -3.99 5.94 -1.10
CA ASN A 194 -3.48 6.90 -2.06
C ASN A 194 -1.98 6.71 -2.21
N HIS A 195 -1.56 6.37 -3.42
CA HIS A 195 -0.16 6.16 -3.77
C HIS A 195 0.19 6.79 -5.12
N SER A 196 1.48 7.02 -5.38
CA SER A 196 1.96 7.46 -6.68
C SER A 196 1.73 6.39 -7.76
N PHE A 197 1.40 6.80 -8.98
CA PHE A 197 0.94 5.90 -10.05
C PHE A 197 2.05 5.49 -11.04
N GLY A 198 3.28 5.99 -10.84
CA GLY A 198 4.36 5.70 -11.77
C GLY A 198 4.83 4.25 -11.68
N MET A 199 5.16 3.68 -12.84
CA MET A 199 5.65 2.30 -12.96
C MET A 199 7.10 2.25 -13.49
N ASN A 200 7.79 3.39 -13.49
CA ASN A 200 9.18 3.53 -13.91
C ASN A 200 10.13 3.63 -12.70
N LEU A 201 11.43 3.81 -12.96
CA LEU A 201 12.45 3.91 -11.90
C LEU A 201 12.42 5.25 -11.16
N GLU A 202 11.81 6.28 -11.74
CA GLU A 202 11.71 7.63 -11.14
C GLU A 202 10.58 7.72 -10.10
N ASP A 203 9.58 6.84 -10.17
CA ASP A 203 8.51 6.76 -9.18
C ASP A 203 9.00 6.11 -7.89
N GLU A 204 8.89 6.82 -6.77
CA GLU A 204 9.39 6.39 -5.46
C GLU A 204 8.39 5.55 -4.65
N ALA A 205 7.27 5.12 -5.27
CA ALA A 205 6.17 4.39 -4.64
C ALA A 205 5.69 5.08 -3.35
N ASN A 206 5.34 6.36 -3.48
CA ASN A 206 4.91 7.19 -2.36
C ASN A 206 3.52 6.79 -1.91
N VAL A 207 3.29 6.75 -0.60
CA VAL A 207 1.97 6.56 0.01
C VAL A 207 1.73 7.70 0.98
N ALA A 208 0.54 8.31 0.90
CA ALA A 208 0.14 9.43 1.74
C ALA A 208 -1.05 9.07 2.63
N VAL A 209 -0.99 9.50 3.89
CA VAL A 209 -2.00 9.22 4.91
C VAL A 209 -2.43 10.53 5.56
N ILE A 210 -3.73 10.80 5.58
CA ILE A 210 -4.31 11.97 6.26
C ILE A 210 -4.32 11.75 7.78
N ASP A 211 -3.87 12.77 8.51
CA ASP A 211 -4.01 12.91 9.97
C ASP A 211 -4.35 14.37 10.35
N GLY A 212 -5.62 14.74 10.16
CA GLY A 212 -6.15 16.06 10.47
C GLY A 212 -5.53 17.14 9.56
N LYS A 213 -4.72 18.00 10.16
CA LYS A 213 -3.98 19.06 9.44
C LYS A 213 -2.65 18.58 8.86
N ARG A 214 -2.33 17.29 9.00
CA ARG A 214 -1.05 16.70 8.63
C ARG A 214 -1.24 15.67 7.55
N ILE A 215 -0.29 15.61 6.62
CA ILE A 215 -0.16 14.51 5.67
C ILE A 215 1.14 13.78 5.95
N LEU A 216 1.01 12.50 6.27
CA LEU A 216 2.11 11.61 6.55
C LEU A 216 2.49 10.87 5.27
N VAL A 217 3.72 11.06 4.79
CA VAL A 217 4.19 10.50 3.52
C VAL A 217 5.34 9.54 3.75
N THR A 218 5.33 8.39 3.07
CA THR A 218 6.42 7.41 3.07
C THR A 218 6.71 6.96 1.64
N ASN A 219 7.99 6.95 1.24
CA ASN A 219 8.44 6.49 -0.07
C ASN A 219 8.92 5.04 0.01
N PHE A 220 8.09 4.09 -0.44
CA PHE A 220 8.35 2.66 -0.20
C PHE A 220 9.43 2.05 -1.08
N ARG A 221 9.90 2.76 -2.12
CA ARG A 221 11.12 2.37 -2.85
C ARG A 221 12.37 2.56 -1.99
N GLY A 222 12.47 3.68 -1.27
CA GLY A 222 13.62 4.01 -0.45
C GLY A 222 13.60 3.40 0.93
N SER A 223 12.47 3.47 1.62
CA SER A 223 12.38 3.14 3.05
C SER A 223 11.08 2.42 3.41
N VAL A 224 11.11 1.65 4.51
CA VAL A 224 9.94 0.95 5.05
C VAL A 224 9.75 1.43 6.48
N ILE A 225 9.00 2.53 6.62
CA ILE A 225 8.70 3.13 7.92
C ILE A 225 7.31 2.64 8.38
N PRO A 226 7.19 2.02 9.56
CA PRO A 226 5.90 1.49 10.02
C PRO A 226 4.99 2.60 10.56
N PRO A 227 3.66 2.53 10.32
CA PRO A 227 2.71 3.44 10.95
C PRO A 227 2.76 3.33 12.48
N PRO A 228 2.54 4.42 13.25
CA PRO A 228 2.15 5.75 12.78
C PRO A 228 3.30 6.63 12.29
N MET A 229 4.55 6.16 12.36
CA MET A 229 5.69 6.91 11.85
C MET A 229 5.62 7.05 10.32
N CYS A 230 6.26 8.09 9.80
CA CYS A 230 6.36 8.37 8.38
C CYS A 230 7.74 8.94 8.03
N ALA A 231 8.04 9.04 6.73
CA ALA A 231 9.29 9.66 6.27
C ALA A 231 9.23 11.19 6.36
N LEU A 232 8.08 11.76 6.01
CA LEU A 232 7.85 13.21 6.02
C LEU A 232 6.44 13.52 6.53
N GLU A 233 6.35 14.52 7.39
CA GLU A 233 5.08 15.13 7.83
C GLU A 233 4.93 16.49 7.15
N ILE A 234 3.90 16.64 6.32
CA ILE A 234 3.53 17.91 5.70
C ILE A 234 2.43 18.54 6.56
N GLN A 235 2.75 19.66 7.22
CA GLN A 235 1.81 20.41 8.05
C GLN A 235 1.06 21.46 7.20
N LEU A 236 -0.27 21.40 7.22
CA LEU A 236 -1.15 22.38 6.60
C LEU A 236 -1.83 23.26 7.66
N SER A 237 -2.40 24.40 7.23
CA SER A 237 -3.12 25.33 8.10
C SER A 237 -4.52 24.81 8.48
N LYS A 238 -5.13 23.99 7.62
CA LYS A 238 -6.51 23.50 7.70
C LYS A 238 -6.57 21.98 7.64
N ILE A 239 -7.69 21.41 8.10
CA ILE A 239 -7.92 19.96 8.08
C ILE A 239 -8.08 19.50 6.63
N VAL A 240 -7.42 18.40 6.27
CA VAL A 240 -7.46 17.81 4.94
C VAL A 240 -8.54 16.73 4.86
N ASN A 241 -9.30 16.73 3.77
CA ASN A 241 -10.33 15.72 3.49
C ASN A 241 -9.95 14.76 2.35
N PHE A 242 -9.11 15.21 1.42
CA PHE A 242 -8.62 14.39 0.31
C PHE A 242 -7.12 14.57 0.10
N VAL A 243 -6.46 13.49 -0.29
CA VAL A 243 -5.08 13.48 -0.76
C VAL A 243 -5.01 12.57 -1.98
N GLY A 244 -4.20 12.93 -2.96
CA GLY A 244 -3.99 12.11 -4.15
C GLY A 244 -2.69 12.47 -4.87
N PHE A 245 -2.41 11.76 -5.96
CA PHE A 245 -1.18 11.92 -6.74
C PHE A 245 -1.51 12.23 -8.20
N LEU A 246 -0.57 12.85 -8.90
CA LEU A 246 -0.69 13.13 -10.33
C LEU A 246 -0.80 11.82 -11.12
N ARG A 247 -1.87 11.66 -11.92
CA ARG A 247 -2.15 10.45 -12.71
C ARG A 247 -1.74 10.52 -14.18
N TYR A 248 -1.16 11.64 -14.61
CA TYR A 248 -0.88 11.89 -16.03
C TYR A 248 0.17 10.93 -16.60
N LYS A 249 -0.22 10.15 -17.61
CA LYS A 249 0.68 9.25 -18.34
C LYS A 249 1.43 10.01 -19.43
N SER A 250 2.61 10.52 -19.07
CA SER A 250 3.68 10.85 -20.01
C SER A 250 4.99 10.29 -19.45
N GLU A 251 5.91 9.88 -20.33
CA GLU A 251 7.22 9.39 -19.90
C GLU A 251 8.01 10.43 -19.10
N LEU A 252 7.68 11.71 -19.27
CA LEU A 252 8.29 12.86 -18.61
C LEU A 252 7.54 13.31 -17.35
N THR A 253 6.38 12.72 -17.02
CA THR A 253 5.61 13.16 -15.86
C THR A 253 6.29 12.75 -14.56
N ASN A 254 6.59 13.71 -13.69
CA ASN A 254 6.94 13.41 -12.31
C ASN A 254 5.68 12.98 -11.53
N THR A 255 5.53 11.67 -11.30
CA THR A 255 4.42 11.07 -10.54
C THR A 255 4.59 11.18 -9.02
N ASN A 256 5.73 11.70 -8.55
CA ASN A 256 5.98 12.01 -7.13
C ASN A 256 5.39 13.36 -6.69
N LYS A 257 4.50 13.97 -7.50
CA LYS A 257 3.71 15.13 -7.14
C LYS A 257 2.40 14.69 -6.48
N LEU A 258 2.04 15.34 -5.37
CA LEU A 258 0.81 15.08 -4.63
C LEU A 258 -0.04 16.34 -4.50
N PHE A 259 -1.33 16.17 -4.29
CA PHE A 259 -2.26 17.25 -3.97
C PHE A 259 -3.06 16.92 -2.72
N THR A 260 -3.54 17.96 -2.05
CA THR A 260 -4.50 17.86 -0.94
C THR A 260 -5.69 18.76 -1.20
N VAL A 261 -6.87 18.34 -0.73
CA VAL A 261 -8.07 19.20 -0.70
C VAL A 261 -8.49 19.36 0.75
N ASP A 262 -8.52 20.60 1.23
CA ASP A 262 -8.92 20.91 2.59
C ASP A 262 -10.45 20.88 2.78
N VAL A 263 -10.88 21.06 4.03
CA VAL A 263 -12.30 21.07 4.41
C VAL A 263 -13.14 22.15 3.70
N TYR A 264 -12.50 23.23 3.24
CA TYR A 264 -13.13 24.32 2.49
C TYR A 264 -12.99 24.16 0.97
N GLY A 265 -12.37 23.07 0.50
CA GLY A 265 -12.18 22.78 -0.92
C GLY A 265 -11.01 23.52 -1.56
N GLU A 266 -10.08 24.09 -0.80
CA GLU A 266 -8.85 24.63 -1.37
C GLU A 266 -7.88 23.50 -1.71
N ILE A 267 -7.30 23.57 -2.91
CA ILE A 267 -6.32 22.61 -3.39
C ILE A 267 -4.92 23.13 -3.09
N SER A 268 -4.07 22.30 -2.48
CA SER A 268 -2.63 22.58 -2.36
C SER A 268 -1.84 21.52 -3.10
N LEU A 269 -0.87 21.94 -3.89
CA LEU A 269 -0.01 21.08 -4.70
C LEU A 269 1.39 21.03 -4.12
N PHE A 270 2.00 19.85 -4.12
CA PHE A 270 3.34 19.63 -3.59
C PHE A 270 4.16 18.73 -4.51
N GLU A 271 5.46 19.01 -4.56
CA GLU A 271 6.47 18.13 -5.15
C GLU A 271 7.34 17.55 -4.03
N LEU A 272 7.51 16.23 -4.03
CA LEU A 272 8.33 15.53 -3.05
C LEU A 272 9.81 15.58 -3.47
N ILE A 273 10.68 15.91 -2.52
CA ILE A 273 12.14 16.05 -2.74
C ILE A 273 12.86 14.92 -2.03
N PHE A 274 13.71 14.21 -2.77
CA PHE A 274 14.44 13.04 -2.31
C PHE A 274 15.95 13.29 -2.28
N SER A 275 16.69 12.49 -1.50
CA SER A 275 18.15 12.48 -1.51
C SER A 275 18.72 11.94 -2.82
N ASP A 276 19.96 12.32 -3.12
CA ASP A 276 20.72 11.83 -4.30
C ASP A 276 21.48 10.52 -4.01
N ASP A 277 21.18 9.86 -2.90
CA ASP A 277 21.80 8.59 -2.53
C ASP A 277 21.35 7.46 -3.48
N LYS A 278 22.14 6.36 -3.54
CA LYS A 278 21.74 5.12 -4.24
C LYS A 278 20.35 4.61 -3.81
N VAL A 279 19.98 4.86 -2.55
CA VAL A 279 18.63 4.61 -2.03
C VAL A 279 18.05 5.95 -1.63
N ARG A 280 17.20 6.49 -2.49
CA ARG A 280 16.62 7.82 -2.35
C ARG A 280 15.68 7.86 -1.13
N ARG A 281 15.95 8.77 -0.20
CA ARG A 281 15.11 8.99 0.99
C ARG A 281 14.32 10.27 0.80
N LEU A 282 13.05 10.27 1.21
CA LEU A 282 12.25 11.49 1.23
C LEU A 282 12.81 12.47 2.28
N ILE A 283 13.21 13.67 1.86
CA ILE A 283 13.83 14.69 2.74
C ILE A 283 12.83 15.80 3.06
N SER A 284 12.13 16.31 2.05
CA SER A 284 11.26 17.47 2.18
C SER A 284 10.20 17.50 1.08
N SER A 285 9.35 18.52 1.12
CA SER A 285 8.36 18.80 0.07
C SER A 285 8.43 20.28 -0.31
N GLN A 286 8.28 20.58 -1.59
CA GLN A 286 8.12 21.93 -2.11
C GLN A 286 6.64 22.20 -2.42
N VAL A 287 6.13 23.34 -1.97
CA VAL A 287 4.79 23.80 -2.35
C VAL A 287 4.84 24.34 -3.78
N LEU A 288 4.02 23.78 -4.66
CA LEU A 288 3.90 24.23 -6.05
C LEU A 288 2.86 25.33 -6.21
N GLY A 289 1.79 25.30 -5.41
CA GLY A 289 0.73 26.30 -5.47
C GLY A 289 -0.46 25.97 -4.56
N GLY A 290 -1.26 26.99 -4.28
CA GLY A 290 -2.52 26.89 -3.55
C GLY A 290 -3.65 27.54 -4.35
N TYR A 291 -4.73 26.80 -4.56
CA TYR A 291 -5.81 27.18 -5.46
C TYR A 291 -7.15 27.19 -4.73
N LYS A 292 -7.83 28.33 -4.83
CA LYS A 292 -9.12 28.52 -4.20
C LYS A 292 -10.24 28.25 -5.19
N MET A 293 -11.22 27.49 -4.75
CA MET A 293 -12.45 27.30 -5.50
C MET A 293 -13.45 28.38 -5.10
N LYS A 294 -14.06 29.05 -6.08
CA LYS A 294 -15.19 29.95 -5.83
C LYS A 294 -16.42 29.12 -5.50
N ARG A 295 -16.65 28.85 -4.22
CA ARG A 295 -17.85 28.16 -3.74
C ARG A 295 -19.05 29.10 -3.76
N GLN A 296 -20.17 28.61 -4.27
CA GLN A 296 -21.47 29.16 -3.90
C GLN A 296 -21.84 28.64 -2.50
N PRO A 297 -22.57 29.42 -1.68
CA PRO A 297 -23.07 28.92 -0.42
C PRO A 297 -23.99 27.72 -0.67
N THR A 298 -23.68 26.58 -0.08
CA THR A 298 -24.44 25.33 -0.21
C THR A 298 -24.64 24.74 1.19
N THR A 299 -25.79 24.08 1.40
CA THR A 299 -26.09 23.34 2.63
C THR A 299 -25.43 21.96 2.66
N ILE A 300 -24.89 21.52 1.52
CA ILE A 300 -24.18 20.26 1.38
C ILE A 300 -22.74 20.47 1.92
N CYS A 301 -22.22 19.46 2.60
CA CYS A 301 -20.81 19.40 2.98
C CYS A 301 -20.09 18.30 2.17
N LEU A 302 -18.78 18.44 1.94
CA LEU A 302 -18.07 17.58 0.99
C LEU A 302 -18.71 17.55 -0.42
N ASP A 303 -19.18 18.70 -0.90
CA ASP A 303 -19.87 18.86 -2.19
C ASP A 303 -19.13 18.26 -3.37
N TYR A 304 -17.80 18.27 -3.30
CA TYR A 304 -16.93 17.76 -4.33
C TYR A 304 -16.10 16.63 -3.75
N TYR A 305 -16.21 15.46 -4.37
CA TYR A 305 -15.53 14.23 -3.98
C TYR A 305 -14.99 13.50 -5.23
N ASN A 306 -14.36 12.34 -5.06
CA ASN A 306 -13.67 11.61 -6.13
C ASN A 306 -12.68 12.49 -6.93
N TRP A 307 -11.87 13.26 -6.21
CA TRP A 307 -10.87 14.14 -6.81
C TRP A 307 -9.78 13.35 -7.53
N GLU A 308 -9.51 13.70 -8.79
CA GLU A 308 -8.46 13.10 -9.60
C GLU A 308 -7.61 14.16 -10.32
N TRP A 309 -6.29 14.10 -10.15
CA TRP A 309 -5.34 15.01 -10.79
C TRP A 309 -4.87 14.44 -12.12
N ILE A 310 -5.41 14.94 -13.23
CA ILE A 310 -5.28 14.28 -14.54
C ILE A 310 -4.09 14.77 -15.37
N SER A 311 -3.66 16.02 -15.18
CA SER A 311 -2.48 16.65 -15.79
C SER A 311 -2.09 17.86 -14.97
N GLU A 312 -0.95 18.49 -15.25
CA GLU A 312 -0.40 19.57 -14.39
C GLU A 312 -1.41 20.68 -14.08
N ASP A 313 -2.29 21.03 -15.03
CA ASP A 313 -3.26 22.11 -14.89
C ASP A 313 -4.71 21.66 -14.64
N TYR A 314 -5.03 20.37 -14.73
CA TYR A 314 -6.42 19.91 -14.79
C TYR A 314 -6.78 18.90 -13.71
N PHE A 315 -7.96 19.08 -13.14
CA PHE A 315 -8.55 18.21 -12.13
C PHE A 315 -9.95 17.75 -12.54
N ILE A 316 -10.35 16.61 -12.00
CA ILE A 316 -11.74 16.15 -12.05
C ILE A 316 -12.25 15.98 -10.64
N SER A 317 -13.53 16.29 -10.44
CA SER A 317 -14.27 15.90 -9.24
C SER A 317 -15.71 15.56 -9.61
N THR A 318 -16.42 14.94 -8.68
CA THR A 318 -17.85 14.70 -8.77
C THR A 318 -18.60 15.53 -7.74
N GLN A 319 -19.77 16.03 -8.12
CA GLN A 319 -20.72 16.70 -7.23
C GLN A 319 -22.10 16.09 -7.40
N SER A 320 -22.61 15.41 -6.37
CA SER A 320 -23.95 14.82 -6.39
C SER A 320 -24.96 15.75 -5.76
N ALA A 321 -26.10 15.91 -6.43
CA ALA A 321 -27.27 16.59 -5.89
C ALA A 321 -28.54 15.81 -6.28
N ALA A 322 -29.36 15.46 -5.28
CA ALA A 322 -30.60 14.70 -5.45
C ALA A 322 -30.41 13.40 -6.25
N LYS A 323 -30.88 13.36 -7.51
CA LYS A 323 -30.88 12.16 -8.38
C LYS A 323 -29.83 12.19 -9.49
N SER A 324 -28.94 13.17 -9.49
CA SER A 324 -27.92 13.33 -10.54
C SER A 324 -26.56 13.67 -9.96
N THR A 325 -25.52 13.39 -10.73
CA THR A 325 -24.14 13.72 -10.38
C THR A 325 -23.48 14.48 -11.52
N ASN A 326 -22.90 15.61 -11.20
CA ASN A 326 -22.08 16.38 -12.10
C ASN A 326 -20.65 15.85 -12.03
N ILE A 327 -20.09 15.42 -13.16
CA ILE A 327 -18.66 15.19 -13.31
C ILE A 327 -18.07 16.47 -13.90
N ILE A 328 -17.18 17.12 -13.15
CA ILE A 328 -16.71 18.48 -13.43
C ILE A 328 -15.23 18.44 -13.79
N LEU A 329 -14.88 19.09 -14.90
CA LEU A 329 -13.51 19.36 -15.30
C LEU A 329 -13.09 20.74 -14.79
N TRP A 330 -11.99 20.78 -14.04
CA TRP A 330 -11.43 21.97 -13.45
C TRP A 330 -10.11 22.34 -14.11
N LEU A 331 -9.87 23.65 -14.21
CA LEU A 331 -8.62 24.24 -14.68
C LEU A 331 -8.00 25.10 -13.57
N LEU A 332 -6.71 24.89 -13.33
CA LEU A 332 -5.88 25.76 -12.52
C LEU A 332 -5.57 27.04 -13.32
N SER A 333 -5.96 28.20 -12.78
CA SER A 333 -5.80 29.49 -13.47
C SER A 333 -5.43 30.58 -12.48
N GLY A 334 -4.16 30.95 -12.45
CA GLY A 334 -3.62 31.85 -11.42
C GLY A 334 -3.69 31.16 -10.06
N ASN A 335 -4.37 31.76 -9.09
CA ASN A 335 -4.60 31.17 -7.76
C ASN A 335 -6.04 30.62 -7.60
N ASP A 336 -6.79 30.54 -8.70
CA ASP A 336 -8.18 30.09 -8.71
C ASP A 336 -8.30 28.70 -9.36
N LEU A 337 -9.22 27.90 -8.83
CA LEU A 337 -9.72 26.69 -9.47
C LEU A 337 -11.04 27.03 -10.19
N LYS A 338 -11.06 26.90 -11.52
CA LYS A 338 -12.21 27.27 -12.37
C LYS A 338 -12.85 26.04 -12.99
N SER A 339 -14.16 25.87 -12.86
CA SER A 339 -14.92 24.85 -13.58
C SER A 339 -15.03 25.25 -15.05
N ILE A 340 -14.45 24.46 -15.95
CA ILE A 340 -14.43 24.77 -17.39
C ILE A 340 -15.45 23.95 -18.18
N ASN A 341 -15.81 22.76 -17.70
CA ASN A 341 -16.82 21.90 -18.31
C ASN A 341 -17.45 20.99 -17.27
N GLN A 342 -18.66 20.51 -17.53
CA GLN A 342 -19.34 19.54 -16.68
C GLN A 342 -20.29 18.66 -17.49
N VAL A 343 -20.41 17.40 -17.10
CA VAL A 343 -21.39 16.46 -17.64
C VAL A 343 -22.30 16.01 -16.51
N ILE A 344 -23.61 16.05 -16.75
CA ILE A 344 -24.62 15.61 -15.78
C ILE A 344 -24.94 14.15 -16.06
N ILE A 345 -24.76 13.31 -15.06
CA ILE A 345 -25.08 11.88 -15.09
C ILE A 345 -26.31 11.64 -14.23
N GLU A 346 -27.29 10.92 -14.78
CA GLU A 346 -28.45 10.47 -13.99
C GLU A 346 -28.01 9.35 -13.02
N GLY A 347 -28.26 9.57 -11.73
CA GLY A 347 -27.84 8.69 -10.63
C GLY A 347 -26.66 9.23 -9.82
N THR A 348 -26.32 8.50 -8.76
CA THR A 348 -25.20 8.83 -7.86
C THR A 348 -23.93 8.17 -8.36
N VAL A 349 -22.89 8.96 -8.62
CA VAL A 349 -21.57 8.41 -8.96
C VAL A 349 -20.82 8.06 -7.67
N GLY A 350 -20.49 6.78 -7.51
CA GLY A 350 -19.84 6.27 -6.30
C GLY A 350 -18.31 6.25 -6.36
N TYR A 351 -17.74 6.11 -7.56
CA TYR A 351 -16.29 6.00 -7.76
C TYR A 351 -15.91 6.52 -9.14
N VAL A 352 -14.73 7.12 -9.26
CA VAL A 352 -14.14 7.55 -10.53
C VAL A 352 -12.71 7.01 -10.65
N SER A 353 -12.31 6.60 -11.84
CA SER A 353 -10.94 6.23 -12.18
C SER A 353 -10.56 6.85 -13.52
N VAL A 354 -9.37 7.46 -13.59
CA VAL A 354 -8.88 8.10 -14.82
C VAL A 354 -7.71 7.32 -15.40
N ASN A 355 -7.69 7.16 -16.73
CA ASN A 355 -6.53 6.64 -17.45
C ASN A 355 -6.32 7.38 -18.78
N GLY A 356 -5.31 8.26 -18.81
CA GLY A 356 -5.06 9.11 -19.97
C GLY A 356 -6.22 10.11 -20.15
N ASN A 357 -6.83 10.09 -21.33
CA ASN A 357 -7.96 10.95 -21.69
C ASN A 357 -9.34 10.32 -21.41
N VAL A 358 -9.41 9.15 -20.76
CA VAL A 358 -10.69 8.48 -20.46
C VAL A 358 -10.94 8.48 -18.95
N ILE A 359 -12.19 8.76 -18.58
CA ILE A 359 -12.71 8.68 -17.22
C ILE A 359 -13.68 7.50 -17.18
N ALA A 360 -13.44 6.55 -16.29
CA ALA A 360 -14.44 5.56 -15.91
C ALA A 360 -15.16 6.03 -14.64
N TYR A 361 -16.49 5.99 -14.63
CA TYR A 361 -17.29 6.36 -13.47
C TYR A 361 -18.32 5.29 -13.17
N GLN A 362 -18.51 4.95 -11.90
CA GLN A 362 -19.55 4.03 -11.47
C GLN A 362 -20.81 4.80 -11.08
N ILE A 363 -21.93 4.55 -11.76
CA ILE A 363 -23.25 4.90 -11.26
C ILE A 363 -23.73 3.77 -10.34
N ILE A 364 -23.96 4.08 -9.07
CA ILE A 364 -24.33 3.07 -8.06
C ILE A 364 -25.60 2.34 -8.49
N PHE A 365 -25.58 0.99 -8.39
CA PHE A 365 -26.66 0.06 -8.78
C PHE A 365 -27.00 -0.03 -10.28
N ILE A 366 -26.38 0.78 -11.15
CA ILE A 366 -26.64 0.76 -12.60
C ILE A 366 -25.49 0.09 -13.34
N GLY A 367 -24.30 0.69 -13.28
CA GLY A 367 -23.16 0.23 -14.06
C GLY A 367 -22.01 1.23 -14.12
N ILE A 368 -21.07 0.96 -15.02
CA ILE A 368 -19.90 1.78 -15.27
C ILE A 368 -20.08 2.47 -16.62
N GLY A 369 -20.06 3.79 -16.59
CA GLY A 369 -19.98 4.62 -17.79
C GLY A 369 -18.56 5.14 -18.03
N GLN A 370 -18.36 5.67 -19.22
CA GLN A 370 -17.10 6.28 -19.62
C GLN A 370 -17.32 7.69 -20.16
N LEU A 371 -16.42 8.61 -19.82
CA LEU A 371 -16.31 9.91 -20.47
C LEU A 371 -14.95 10.02 -21.17
N MET A 372 -14.93 10.74 -22.28
CA MET A 372 -13.70 11.18 -22.94
C MET A 372 -13.40 12.64 -22.58
N ILE A 373 -12.14 12.90 -22.23
CA ILE A 373 -11.60 14.24 -21.99
C ILE A 373 -10.87 14.68 -23.26
N ASN A 374 -11.25 15.82 -23.80
CA ASN A 374 -10.42 16.52 -24.77
C ASN A 374 -9.83 17.76 -24.10
N ILE A 375 -8.53 17.71 -23.83
CA ILE A 375 -7.80 18.79 -23.13
C ILE A 375 -7.69 20.03 -24.03
N GLU A 376 -7.51 19.86 -25.35
CA GLU A 376 -7.37 20.96 -26.30
C GLU A 376 -8.66 21.77 -26.42
N SER A 377 -9.79 21.09 -26.60
CA SER A 377 -11.11 21.73 -26.65
C SER A 377 -11.74 21.96 -25.28
N LYS A 378 -11.06 21.56 -24.19
CA LYS A 378 -11.54 21.66 -22.80
C LYS A 378 -12.95 21.07 -22.63
N SER A 379 -13.20 19.93 -23.26
CA SER A 379 -14.53 19.31 -23.31
C SER A 379 -14.56 17.91 -22.70
N LEU A 380 -15.70 17.60 -22.11
CA LEU A 380 -16.06 16.26 -21.66
C LEU A 380 -17.14 15.72 -22.59
N THR A 381 -16.97 14.48 -23.06
CA THR A 381 -17.94 13.80 -23.93
C THR A 381 -18.37 12.51 -23.29
N ASP A 382 -19.67 12.34 -23.05
CA ASP A 382 -20.21 11.10 -22.50
C ASP A 382 -20.28 10.01 -23.56
N LEU A 383 -19.64 8.88 -23.25
CA LEU A 383 -19.65 7.67 -24.08
C LEU A 383 -20.75 6.70 -23.64
N GLY A 384 -21.47 7.01 -22.56
CA GLY A 384 -22.53 6.21 -22.00
C GLY A 384 -22.03 5.03 -21.17
N ILE A 385 -22.95 4.13 -20.82
CA ILE A 385 -22.69 2.97 -19.97
C ILE A 385 -22.03 1.87 -20.80
N SER A 386 -20.81 1.50 -20.42
CA SER A 386 -20.04 0.42 -21.06
C SER A 386 -20.32 -0.94 -20.41
N TYR A 387 -20.52 -0.99 -19.09
CA TYR A 387 -20.62 -2.25 -18.33
C TYR A 387 -21.72 -2.22 -17.26
N LYS A 388 -22.51 -3.29 -17.14
CA LYS A 388 -23.63 -3.44 -16.20
C LYS A 388 -23.17 -4.06 -14.87
N ILE A 389 -22.55 -3.24 -14.03
CA ILE A 389 -22.22 -3.59 -12.65
C ILE A 389 -23.26 -3.03 -11.67
N ARG A 390 -24.19 -3.90 -11.24
CA ARG A 390 -25.36 -3.54 -10.40
C ARG A 390 -25.12 -3.52 -8.89
N GLU A 391 -23.87 -3.40 -8.46
CA GLU A 391 -23.49 -3.33 -7.04
C GLU A 391 -22.38 -2.29 -6.86
N ARG A 392 -22.33 -1.68 -5.67
CA ARG A 392 -21.31 -0.68 -5.33
C ARG A 392 -19.89 -1.27 -5.41
N CYS A 393 -18.97 -0.51 -6.00
CA CYS A 393 -17.55 -0.82 -6.01
C CYS A 393 -16.85 -0.13 -4.84
N ASN A 394 -15.99 -0.88 -4.17
CA ASN A 394 -15.12 -0.37 -3.11
C ASN A 394 -13.83 0.19 -3.71
N LYS A 395 -13.39 -0.37 -4.84
CA LYS A 395 -12.21 0.09 -5.56
C LYS A 395 -12.41 -0.16 -7.06
N MET A 396 -12.03 0.82 -7.88
CA MET A 396 -11.97 0.71 -9.32
C MET A 396 -10.63 1.24 -9.83
N GLU A 397 -10.02 0.53 -10.76
CA GLU A 397 -8.85 1.01 -11.50
C GLU A 397 -9.02 0.69 -12.99
N MET A 398 -8.68 1.66 -13.83
CA MET A 398 -8.68 1.52 -15.28
C MET A 398 -7.26 1.52 -15.81
N ILE A 399 -6.95 0.57 -16.69
CA ILE A 399 -5.68 0.48 -17.41
C ILE A 399 -5.91 0.42 -18.91
N GLU A 400 -4.83 0.54 -19.66
CA GLU A 400 -4.81 0.37 -21.11
C GLU A 400 -3.88 -0.80 -21.43
N LEU A 401 -4.39 -1.80 -22.15
CA LEU A 401 -3.64 -2.96 -22.63
C LEU A 401 -3.87 -3.07 -24.14
N GLN A 402 -2.78 -3.13 -24.92
CA GLN A 402 -2.85 -3.30 -26.37
C GLN A 402 -3.74 -2.25 -27.11
N GLY A 403 -3.92 -1.06 -26.52
CA GLY A 403 -4.77 0.01 -27.04
C GLY A 403 -6.21 0.02 -26.50
N ASP A 404 -6.65 -1.08 -25.86
CA ASP A 404 -7.98 -1.19 -25.28
C ASP A 404 -7.99 -0.81 -23.79
N LYS A 405 -9.08 -0.17 -23.36
CA LYS A 405 -9.29 0.18 -21.95
C LYS A 405 -9.91 -1.00 -21.21
N HIS A 406 -9.29 -1.39 -20.10
CA HIS A 406 -9.76 -2.45 -19.23
C HIS A 406 -10.03 -1.89 -17.84
N ILE A 407 -11.17 -2.26 -17.26
CA ILE A 407 -11.60 -1.77 -15.95
C ILE A 407 -11.62 -2.94 -14.97
N PHE A 408 -10.92 -2.78 -13.84
CA PHE A 408 -10.96 -3.72 -12.74
C PHE A 408 -11.74 -3.14 -11.58
N THR A 409 -12.70 -3.90 -11.06
CA THR A 409 -13.54 -3.45 -9.95
C THR A 409 -13.63 -4.48 -8.85
N LEU A 410 -13.40 -4.05 -7.61
CA LEU A 410 -13.68 -4.82 -6.42
C LEU A 410 -15.01 -4.36 -5.82
N LYS A 411 -16.00 -5.25 -5.78
CA LYS A 411 -17.33 -4.97 -5.22
C LYS A 411 -17.34 -5.12 -3.69
N SER A 412 -18.36 -4.55 -3.04
CA SER A 412 -18.56 -4.63 -1.59
C SER A 412 -18.65 -6.07 -1.06
N LYS A 413 -19.15 -7.00 -1.87
CA LYS A 413 -19.20 -8.44 -1.57
C LYS A 413 -17.87 -9.19 -1.78
N ARG A 414 -16.74 -8.47 -1.88
CA ARG A 414 -15.40 -9.06 -2.05
C ARG A 414 -15.23 -9.86 -3.35
N THR A 415 -15.94 -9.45 -4.40
CA THR A 415 -15.83 -10.07 -5.72
C THR A 415 -15.10 -9.13 -6.67
N LEU A 416 -14.07 -9.64 -7.32
CA LEU A 416 -13.24 -8.91 -8.27
C LEU A 416 -13.75 -9.19 -9.69
N TYR A 417 -13.93 -8.12 -10.44
CA TYR A 417 -14.40 -8.15 -11.82
C TYR A 417 -13.38 -7.48 -12.73
N HIS A 418 -13.31 -8.01 -13.95
CA HIS A 418 -12.69 -7.39 -15.10
C HIS A 418 -13.80 -7.07 -16.09
N ASN A 419 -14.05 -5.80 -16.34
CA ASN A 419 -15.22 -5.33 -17.10
C ASN A 419 -16.52 -5.89 -16.49
N GLU A 420 -17.26 -6.75 -17.20
CA GLU A 420 -18.46 -7.43 -16.68
C GLU A 420 -18.19 -8.84 -16.12
N ASP A 421 -16.99 -9.38 -16.37
CA ASP A 421 -16.64 -10.74 -16.02
C ASP A 421 -16.13 -10.85 -14.59
N GLN A 422 -16.73 -11.76 -13.82
CA GLN A 422 -16.18 -12.11 -12.52
C GLN A 422 -14.86 -12.88 -12.71
N ILE A 423 -13.80 -12.43 -12.05
CA ILE A 423 -12.47 -13.05 -12.12
C ILE A 423 -12.08 -13.78 -10.84
N ALA A 424 -12.49 -13.27 -9.67
CA ALA A 424 -12.22 -13.91 -8.38
C ALA A 424 -13.26 -13.55 -7.31
N THR A 425 -13.41 -14.43 -6.31
CA THR A 425 -14.22 -14.20 -5.10
C THR A 425 -13.32 -14.07 -3.88
N ASP A 426 -13.90 -13.62 -2.76
CA ASP A 426 -13.21 -13.47 -1.47
C ASP A 426 -11.97 -12.56 -1.50
N VAL A 427 -11.96 -11.63 -2.45
CA VAL A 427 -10.87 -10.67 -2.65
C VAL A 427 -10.94 -9.55 -1.62
N THR A 428 -9.84 -9.34 -0.92
CA THR A 428 -9.71 -8.32 0.15
C THR A 428 -9.06 -7.03 -0.33
N SER A 429 -8.16 -7.10 -1.31
CA SER A 429 -7.53 -5.95 -1.96
C SER A 429 -6.84 -6.39 -3.27
N PHE A 430 -6.67 -5.47 -4.22
CA PHE A 430 -5.93 -5.71 -5.45
C PHE A 430 -5.03 -4.52 -5.81
N PHE A 431 -4.01 -4.80 -6.62
CA PHE A 431 -3.07 -3.83 -7.18
C PHE A 431 -2.73 -4.24 -8.61
N ILE A 432 -2.71 -3.29 -9.53
CA ILE A 432 -2.34 -3.53 -10.92
C ILE A 432 -0.91 -3.05 -11.16
N GLY A 433 0.00 -3.99 -11.44
CA GLY A 433 1.37 -3.69 -11.86
C GLY A 433 1.48 -3.56 -13.38
N LYS A 434 2.72 -3.45 -13.88
CA LYS A 434 2.99 -3.30 -15.32
C LYS A 434 2.51 -4.49 -16.18
N GLN A 435 2.67 -5.71 -15.69
CA GLN A 435 2.36 -6.95 -16.42
C GLN A 435 1.40 -7.88 -15.67
N HIS A 436 1.13 -7.60 -14.40
CA HIS A 436 0.41 -8.52 -13.53
C HIS A 436 -0.67 -7.78 -12.74
N LEU A 437 -1.86 -8.38 -12.70
CA LEU A 437 -2.84 -8.12 -11.66
C LEU A 437 -2.48 -8.95 -10.43
N MET A 438 -2.39 -8.28 -9.29
CA MET A 438 -2.17 -8.92 -8.00
C MET A 438 -3.40 -8.71 -7.14
N TYR A 439 -3.89 -9.77 -6.53
CA TYR A 439 -4.98 -9.66 -5.56
C TYR A 439 -4.77 -10.57 -4.37
N THR A 440 -5.31 -10.13 -3.24
CA THR A 440 -5.25 -10.86 -1.98
C THR A 440 -6.61 -11.44 -1.67
N THR A 441 -6.60 -12.64 -1.12
CA THR A 441 -7.73 -13.23 -0.40
C THR A 441 -7.39 -13.26 1.09
N LEU A 442 -8.20 -13.94 1.89
CA LEU A 442 -8.02 -14.02 3.34
C LEU A 442 -6.63 -14.48 3.79
N ALA A 443 -5.93 -15.32 3.02
CA ALA A 443 -4.61 -15.85 3.43
C ALA A 443 -3.63 -16.08 2.25
N GLN A 444 -3.94 -15.57 1.06
CA GLN A 444 -3.13 -15.78 -0.14
C GLN A 444 -3.02 -14.50 -0.97
N LEU A 445 -1.90 -14.39 -1.69
CA LEU A 445 -1.65 -13.45 -2.76
C LEU A 445 -1.63 -14.21 -4.08
N HIS A 446 -2.43 -13.78 -5.04
CA HIS A 446 -2.55 -14.38 -6.36
C HIS A 446 -2.00 -13.43 -7.43
N PHE A 447 -1.40 -14.00 -8.47
CA PHE A 447 -0.87 -13.29 -9.63
C PHE A 447 -1.57 -13.77 -10.89
N VAL A 448 -2.02 -12.82 -11.70
CA VAL A 448 -2.63 -13.04 -13.02
C VAL A 448 -1.88 -12.19 -14.04
N GLU A 449 -1.52 -12.75 -15.19
CA GLU A 449 -0.84 -12.03 -16.27
C GLU A 449 -1.82 -11.21 -17.09
N LEU A 450 -1.55 -9.92 -17.21
CA LEU A 450 -2.37 -8.99 -17.98
C LEU A 450 -2.25 -9.29 -19.47
N GLY A 451 -3.38 -9.24 -20.19
CA GLY A 451 -3.45 -9.52 -21.63
C GLY A 451 -3.64 -11.00 -21.98
N THR A 452 -3.76 -11.88 -20.98
CA THR A 452 -4.11 -13.31 -21.16
C THR A 452 -5.48 -13.61 -20.56
N ASP A 453 -5.81 -14.88 -20.31
CA ASP A 453 -7.01 -15.26 -19.55
C ASP A 453 -6.93 -14.73 -18.11
N MET A 454 -7.71 -13.69 -17.83
CA MET A 454 -7.73 -12.99 -16.54
C MET A 454 -8.27 -13.84 -15.37
N ARG A 455 -8.81 -15.03 -15.64
CA ARG A 455 -9.22 -16.00 -14.61
C ARG A 455 -8.09 -16.96 -14.23
N ARG A 456 -7.05 -17.07 -15.05
CA ARG A 456 -5.92 -17.98 -14.81
C ARG A 456 -4.95 -17.38 -13.81
N VAL A 457 -4.91 -17.95 -12.62
CA VAL A 457 -3.87 -17.65 -11.62
C VAL A 457 -2.59 -18.39 -12.02
N ILE A 458 -1.50 -17.64 -12.18
CA ILE A 458 -0.20 -18.17 -12.61
C ILE A 458 0.68 -18.50 -11.41
N CYS A 459 0.53 -17.75 -10.33
CA CYS A 459 1.30 -17.95 -9.12
C CYS A 459 0.47 -17.56 -7.90
N GLU A 460 0.68 -18.29 -6.81
CA GLU A 460 0.10 -17.99 -5.51
C GLU A 460 1.15 -18.01 -4.40
N ARG A 461 0.91 -17.23 -3.35
CA ARG A 461 1.77 -17.17 -2.17
C ARG A 461 0.90 -17.05 -0.93
N ARG A 462 1.17 -17.86 0.09
CA ARG A 462 0.53 -17.73 1.41
C ARG A 462 0.97 -16.45 2.11
N LEU A 463 0.02 -15.79 2.78
CA LEU A 463 0.19 -14.58 3.57
C LEU A 463 -0.33 -14.78 5.00
N GLU A 464 0.03 -13.88 5.92
CA GLU A 464 -0.68 -13.77 7.20
C GLU A 464 -2.15 -13.41 6.95
N ARG A 465 -3.05 -14.00 7.73
CA ARG A 465 -4.49 -13.90 7.53
C ARG A 465 -4.95 -12.43 7.59
N GLY A 466 -5.67 -11.97 6.57
CA GLY A 466 -6.23 -10.62 6.50
C GLY A 466 -5.27 -9.52 6.01
N SER A 467 -4.07 -9.89 5.54
CA SER A 467 -3.13 -8.96 4.90
C SER A 467 -3.73 -8.27 3.67
N LYS A 468 -3.47 -6.98 3.51
CA LYS A 468 -3.91 -6.18 2.36
C LYS A 468 -2.72 -5.56 1.62
N LEU A 469 -2.83 -5.44 0.30
CA LEU A 469 -1.87 -4.75 -0.56
C LEU A 469 -1.92 -3.24 -0.30
N VAL A 470 -0.75 -2.65 -0.06
CA VAL A 470 -0.57 -1.20 0.07
C VAL A 470 -0.04 -0.62 -1.23
N VAL A 471 1.15 -1.08 -1.65
CA VAL A 471 1.78 -0.63 -2.90
C VAL A 471 2.74 -1.71 -3.41
N VAL A 472 2.85 -1.84 -4.74
CA VAL A 472 3.89 -2.64 -5.39
C VAL A 472 4.81 -1.69 -6.14
N VAL A 473 6.10 -1.76 -5.85
CA VAL A 473 7.09 -0.80 -6.38
C VAL A 473 7.35 -1.10 -7.86
N GLY A 474 7.17 -0.10 -8.74
CA GLY A 474 7.38 -0.24 -10.18
C GLY A 474 8.82 -0.65 -10.55
N GLN A 475 8.99 -1.58 -11.50
CA GLN A 475 10.30 -2.14 -11.90
C GLN A 475 11.16 -2.68 -10.74
N ASP A 476 10.54 -2.98 -9.60
CA ASP A 476 11.13 -3.68 -8.46
C ASP A 476 10.21 -4.88 -8.11
N SER A 477 10.72 -5.79 -7.30
CA SER A 477 9.97 -6.94 -6.76
C SER A 477 9.38 -6.64 -5.40
N ARG A 478 9.69 -5.49 -4.80
CA ARG A 478 9.19 -5.10 -3.49
C ARG A 478 7.67 -4.91 -3.52
N THR A 479 6.97 -5.68 -2.68
CA THR A 479 5.53 -5.58 -2.44
C THR A 479 5.29 -5.31 -0.97
N VAL A 480 4.57 -4.23 -0.68
CA VAL A 480 4.25 -3.79 0.68
C VAL A 480 2.83 -4.22 1.03
N LEU A 481 2.71 -4.95 2.13
CA LEU A 481 1.45 -5.41 2.71
C LEU A 481 1.22 -4.74 4.06
N GLN A 482 -0.03 -4.53 4.42
CA GLN A 482 -0.45 -4.16 5.77
C GLN A 482 -1.23 -5.30 6.40
N LEU A 483 -0.78 -5.72 7.59
CA LEU A 483 -1.42 -6.74 8.40
C LEU A 483 -2.65 -6.18 9.12
N PRO A 484 -3.63 -7.01 9.55
CA PRO A 484 -4.80 -6.54 10.29
C PRO A 484 -4.46 -5.78 11.57
N ARG A 485 -3.34 -6.14 12.19
CA ARG A 485 -2.80 -5.46 13.39
C ARG A 485 -2.22 -4.08 13.12
N GLY A 486 -2.05 -3.70 11.84
CA GLY A 486 -1.53 -2.40 11.39
C GLY A 486 -0.04 -2.38 11.01
N ASN A 487 0.71 -3.43 11.38
CA ASN A 487 2.12 -3.60 10.98
C ASN A 487 2.27 -3.75 9.47
N LEU A 488 3.38 -3.25 8.91
CA LEU A 488 3.76 -3.49 7.52
C LEU A 488 4.58 -4.76 7.40
N GLU A 489 4.36 -5.51 6.32
CA GLU A 489 5.19 -6.62 5.89
C GLU A 489 5.65 -6.34 4.46
N VAL A 490 6.96 -6.45 4.22
CA VAL A 490 7.53 -6.26 2.89
C VAL A 490 8.05 -7.59 2.39
N ILE A 491 7.51 -8.01 1.25
CA ILE A 491 7.88 -9.26 0.59
C ILE A 491 8.45 -8.97 -0.79
N HIS A 492 9.22 -9.92 -1.30
CA HIS A 492 9.70 -9.97 -2.68
C HIS A 492 9.13 -11.22 -3.35
N PRO A 493 7.92 -11.16 -3.95
CA PRO A 493 7.32 -12.32 -4.59
C PRO A 493 8.22 -12.86 -5.69
N ARG A 494 8.49 -14.17 -5.67
CA ARG A 494 9.41 -14.83 -6.62
C ARG A 494 9.06 -14.52 -8.07
N MET A 495 7.76 -14.48 -8.40
CA MET A 495 7.30 -14.11 -9.74
C MET A 495 7.90 -12.77 -10.18
N LEU A 496 7.76 -11.71 -9.37
CA LEU A 496 8.25 -10.38 -9.73
C LEU A 496 9.78 -10.35 -9.83
N VAL A 497 10.48 -11.10 -8.96
CA VAL A 497 11.94 -11.24 -9.04
C VAL A 497 12.36 -11.91 -10.35
N LEU A 498 11.69 -13.00 -10.75
CA LEU A 498 11.96 -13.72 -11.99
C LEU A 498 11.72 -12.85 -13.23
N ALA A 499 10.67 -12.02 -13.21
CA ALA A 499 10.41 -11.07 -14.28
C ALA A 499 11.55 -10.04 -14.44
N ILE A 500 12.10 -9.53 -13.34
CA ILE A 500 13.24 -8.59 -13.36
C ILE A 500 14.51 -9.29 -13.85
N VAL A 501 14.76 -10.51 -13.37
CA VAL A 501 15.91 -11.34 -13.79
C VAL A 501 15.87 -11.58 -15.30
N ALA A 502 14.71 -11.92 -15.87
CA ALA A 502 14.58 -12.10 -17.32
C ALA A 502 15.03 -10.84 -18.09
N VAL A 503 14.54 -9.66 -17.71
CA VAL A 503 14.91 -8.39 -18.34
C VAL A 503 16.41 -8.08 -18.17
N HIS A 504 17.01 -8.43 -17.03
CA HIS A 504 18.43 -8.21 -16.79
C HIS A 504 19.32 -9.14 -17.63
N LEU A 505 18.93 -10.41 -17.76
CA LEU A 505 19.63 -11.40 -18.59
C LEU A 505 19.56 -11.01 -20.07
N GLU A 506 18.40 -10.59 -20.57
CA GLU A 506 18.25 -10.07 -21.94
C GLU A 506 19.14 -8.85 -22.22
N LYS A 507 19.39 -8.01 -21.20
CA LYS A 507 20.27 -6.84 -21.28
C LYS A 507 21.73 -7.13 -20.92
N LYS A 508 22.13 -8.40 -20.76
CA LYS A 508 23.48 -8.84 -20.38
C LYS A 508 23.99 -8.22 -19.06
N LYS A 509 23.10 -7.93 -18.12
CA LYS A 509 23.42 -7.40 -16.78
C LYS A 509 23.59 -8.56 -15.78
N TYR A 510 24.64 -9.34 -15.96
CA TYR A 510 24.91 -10.54 -15.16
C TYR A 510 25.22 -10.23 -13.69
N GLN A 511 26.00 -9.19 -13.39
CA GLN A 511 26.29 -8.80 -11.99
C GLN A 511 25.01 -8.50 -11.20
N ASN A 512 24.14 -7.66 -11.74
CA ASN A 512 22.86 -7.32 -11.11
C ASN A 512 21.95 -8.54 -10.96
N THR A 513 21.95 -9.43 -11.96
CA THR A 513 21.19 -10.68 -11.92
C THR A 513 21.70 -11.58 -10.79
N PHE A 514 23.01 -11.78 -10.72
CA PHE A 514 23.65 -12.62 -9.73
C PHE A 514 23.35 -12.15 -8.31
N ASP A 515 23.50 -10.84 -8.05
CA ASP A 515 23.20 -10.25 -6.75
C ASP A 515 21.74 -10.43 -6.36
N LEU A 516 20.81 -10.26 -7.31
CA LEU A 516 19.39 -10.43 -7.06
C LEU A 516 19.03 -11.89 -6.75
N LEU A 517 19.52 -12.85 -7.54
CA LEU A 517 19.28 -14.27 -7.32
C LEU A 517 19.84 -14.73 -5.97
N ARG A 518 21.08 -14.34 -5.64
CA ARG A 518 21.72 -14.66 -4.36
C ARG A 518 20.98 -14.05 -3.18
N LYS A 519 20.62 -12.76 -3.26
CA LYS A 519 19.90 -12.06 -2.18
C LYS A 519 18.53 -12.68 -1.92
N GLN A 520 17.82 -13.07 -2.97
CA GLN A 520 16.47 -13.65 -2.87
C GLN A 520 16.46 -15.18 -2.78
N ARG A 521 17.64 -15.82 -2.74
CA ARG A 521 17.83 -17.28 -2.68
C ARG A 521 17.07 -18.01 -3.79
N ILE A 522 17.20 -17.51 -5.02
CA ILE A 522 16.70 -18.14 -6.24
C ILE A 522 17.86 -18.94 -6.85
N ASN A 523 17.56 -20.16 -7.30
CA ASN A 523 18.53 -21.08 -7.90
C ASN A 523 19.33 -20.41 -9.05
N LEU A 524 20.67 -20.40 -8.89
CA LEU A 524 21.60 -19.76 -9.84
C LEU A 524 21.66 -20.42 -11.21
N ASN A 525 21.21 -21.68 -11.34
CA ASN A 525 21.09 -22.36 -12.64
C ASN A 525 20.23 -21.54 -13.62
N LEU A 526 19.32 -20.70 -13.11
CA LEU A 526 18.50 -19.81 -13.93
C LEU A 526 19.30 -18.87 -14.84
N ILE A 527 20.52 -18.49 -14.45
CA ILE A 527 21.38 -17.61 -15.29
C ILE A 527 21.67 -18.29 -16.63
N PHE A 528 21.88 -19.61 -16.62
CA PHE A 528 22.10 -20.42 -17.81
C PHE A 528 20.75 -20.86 -18.42
N ASP A 529 19.87 -21.45 -17.62
CA ASP A 529 18.62 -22.08 -18.07
C ASP A 529 17.64 -21.07 -18.69
N HIS A 530 17.79 -19.77 -18.38
CA HIS A 530 16.99 -18.75 -19.03
C HIS A 530 17.23 -18.70 -20.54
N ASN A 531 18.47 -18.78 -21.02
CA ASN A 531 18.74 -18.88 -22.46
C ASN A 531 20.15 -19.46 -22.64
N PRO A 532 20.26 -20.79 -22.80
CA PRO A 532 21.55 -21.47 -22.88
C PRO A 532 22.45 -20.92 -23.99
N HIS A 533 21.91 -20.72 -25.19
CA HIS A 533 22.67 -20.20 -26.34
C HIS A 533 23.21 -18.80 -26.09
N ASN A 534 22.39 -17.89 -25.58
CA ASN A 534 22.84 -16.53 -25.27
C ASN A 534 23.91 -16.55 -24.16
N PHE A 535 23.73 -17.35 -23.12
CA PHE A 535 24.73 -17.46 -22.05
C PHE A 535 26.08 -17.96 -22.58
N LEU A 536 26.09 -19.02 -23.40
CA LEU A 536 27.32 -19.57 -23.98
C LEU A 536 28.04 -18.57 -24.90
N ASN A 537 27.28 -17.78 -25.65
CA ASN A 537 27.82 -16.71 -26.49
C ASN A 537 28.39 -15.54 -25.66
N ASP A 538 27.76 -15.25 -24.52
CA ASP A 538 28.09 -14.11 -23.66
C ASP A 538 28.89 -14.49 -22.40
N ILE A 539 29.46 -15.69 -22.36
CA ILE A 539 30.13 -16.22 -21.17
C ILE A 539 31.34 -15.37 -20.73
N ASP A 540 32.01 -14.75 -21.70
CA ASP A 540 33.08 -13.77 -21.47
C ASP A 540 32.58 -12.54 -20.71
N VAL A 541 31.38 -12.08 -21.05
CA VAL A 541 30.72 -10.95 -20.38
C VAL A 541 30.30 -11.34 -18.96
N PHE A 542 29.80 -12.57 -18.78
CA PHE A 542 29.45 -13.10 -17.45
C PHE A 542 30.67 -13.13 -16.53
N VAL A 543 31.76 -13.78 -16.95
CA VAL A 543 33.00 -13.87 -16.17
C VAL A 543 33.61 -12.49 -15.93
N GLY A 544 33.61 -11.61 -16.94
CA GLY A 544 34.13 -10.25 -16.80
C GLY A 544 33.32 -9.36 -15.85
N GLN A 545 32.02 -9.61 -15.69
CA GLN A 545 31.17 -8.84 -14.77
C GLN A 545 31.24 -9.35 -13.32
N ILE A 546 31.37 -10.66 -13.10
CA ILE A 546 31.47 -11.26 -11.76
C ILE A 546 32.93 -11.30 -11.30
N ASP A 547 33.41 -10.19 -10.73
CA ASP A 547 34.82 -10.07 -10.31
C ASP A 547 35.17 -10.94 -9.09
N ASN A 548 34.18 -11.25 -8.24
CA ASN A 548 34.40 -12.02 -7.02
C ASN A 548 34.52 -13.53 -7.31
N ILE A 549 35.73 -14.06 -7.13
CA ILE A 549 36.07 -15.47 -7.34
C ILE A 549 35.16 -16.42 -6.53
N ASN A 550 34.80 -16.04 -5.30
CA ASN A 550 33.92 -16.87 -4.46
C ASN A 550 32.51 -16.97 -5.03
N TRP A 551 32.03 -15.94 -5.75
CA TRP A 551 30.73 -15.96 -6.41
C TRP A 551 30.74 -16.85 -7.66
N LEU A 552 31.84 -16.87 -8.41
CA LEU A 552 32.02 -17.82 -9.51
C LEU A 552 32.08 -19.26 -8.98
N ASN A 553 32.81 -19.51 -7.88
CA ASN A 553 32.82 -20.82 -7.23
C ASN A 553 31.42 -21.23 -6.74
N LEU A 554 30.66 -20.31 -6.15
CA LEU A 554 29.28 -20.55 -5.74
C LEU A 554 28.42 -20.97 -6.95
N PHE A 555 28.46 -20.19 -8.04
CA PHE A 555 27.75 -20.53 -9.28
C PHE A 555 28.06 -21.94 -9.75
N LEU A 556 29.35 -22.26 -9.91
CA LEU A 556 29.81 -23.55 -10.41
C LEU A 556 29.41 -24.70 -9.46
N SER A 557 29.54 -24.49 -8.16
CA SER A 557 29.20 -25.50 -7.15
C SER A 557 27.70 -25.85 -7.14
N GLU A 558 26.82 -24.87 -7.39
CA GLU A 558 25.36 -25.04 -7.41
C GLU A 558 24.82 -25.57 -8.75
N LEU A 559 25.65 -25.69 -9.80
CA LEU A 559 25.18 -26.22 -11.10
C LEU A 559 24.60 -27.63 -10.96
N GLN A 560 23.43 -27.80 -11.57
CA GLN A 560 22.66 -29.04 -11.66
C GLN A 560 22.33 -29.31 -13.12
N ASN A 561 22.15 -30.58 -13.49
CA ASN A 561 21.85 -30.96 -14.87
C ASN A 561 20.39 -30.68 -15.27
N ASP A 562 19.48 -30.55 -14.30
CA ASP A 562 18.06 -30.25 -14.55
C ASP A 562 17.87 -28.82 -15.07
N ASP A 563 16.82 -28.62 -15.88
CA ASP A 563 16.35 -27.31 -16.32
C ASP A 563 15.39 -26.71 -15.26
N VAL A 564 15.84 -25.67 -14.55
CA VAL A 564 15.03 -25.05 -13.51
C VAL A 564 13.81 -24.29 -14.07
N THR A 565 13.83 -23.95 -15.37
CA THR A 565 12.70 -23.28 -16.03
C THR A 565 11.55 -24.23 -16.34
N GLN A 566 11.77 -25.55 -16.31
CA GLN A 566 10.74 -26.57 -16.51
C GLN A 566 10.27 -27.23 -15.21
N THR A 567 11.08 -27.12 -14.16
CA THR A 567 10.80 -27.72 -12.86
C THR A 567 10.22 -26.67 -11.92
N ILE A 568 11.07 -26.03 -11.13
CA ILE A 568 10.67 -25.15 -10.02
C ILE A 568 10.14 -23.78 -10.46
N TYR A 569 10.43 -23.34 -11.70
CA TYR A 569 9.97 -22.06 -12.24
C TYR A 569 9.04 -22.18 -13.45
N SER A 570 8.54 -23.39 -13.75
CA SER A 570 7.68 -23.67 -14.91
C SER A 570 6.53 -22.67 -15.08
N SER A 571 5.80 -22.38 -14.00
CA SER A 571 4.67 -21.44 -14.02
C SER A 571 5.02 -20.04 -14.55
N SER A 572 6.26 -19.58 -14.36
CA SER A 572 6.73 -18.27 -14.85
C SER A 572 7.26 -18.31 -16.30
N TYR A 573 7.40 -19.51 -16.88
CA TYR A 573 7.94 -19.73 -18.22
C TYR A 573 6.93 -20.41 -19.17
N GLU A 574 5.77 -20.85 -18.69
CA GLU A 574 4.71 -21.52 -19.49
C GLU A 574 4.24 -20.72 -20.72
N THR A 575 4.16 -19.39 -20.63
CA THR A 575 3.69 -18.52 -21.72
C THR A 575 4.80 -18.09 -22.68
N LYS A 576 6.07 -18.32 -22.34
CA LYS A 576 7.20 -18.00 -23.21
C LYS A 576 7.45 -19.19 -24.13
N VAL A 577 7.00 -19.10 -25.39
CA VAL A 577 7.34 -20.07 -26.43
C VAL A 577 8.86 -20.14 -26.56
N ARG A 578 9.47 -21.17 -25.97
CA ARG A 578 10.90 -21.45 -26.07
C ARG A 578 11.10 -22.62 -27.00
N GLN A 579 12.11 -22.52 -27.86
CA GLN A 579 12.66 -23.71 -28.50
C GLN A 579 13.30 -24.54 -27.39
N PHE A 580 12.74 -25.73 -27.16
CA PHE A 580 13.28 -26.65 -26.16
C PHE A 580 14.60 -27.22 -26.68
N ASP A 581 15.71 -26.83 -26.06
CA ASP A 581 17.04 -27.34 -26.37
C ASP A 581 17.27 -28.71 -25.70
N GLY A 582 16.48 -29.71 -26.08
CA GLY A 582 16.56 -31.06 -25.52
C GLY A 582 17.96 -31.66 -25.59
N ASP A 583 18.75 -31.30 -26.60
CA ASP A 583 20.13 -31.77 -26.80
C ASP A 583 21.10 -31.31 -25.70
N ILE A 584 20.88 -30.12 -25.11
CA ILE A 584 21.73 -29.57 -24.04
C ILE A 584 21.54 -30.35 -22.73
N TYR A 585 20.29 -30.70 -22.43
CA TYR A 585 19.91 -31.37 -21.20
C TYR A 585 19.95 -32.91 -21.34
N ALA A 586 20.03 -33.44 -22.57
CA ALA A 586 20.16 -34.86 -22.82
C ALA A 586 21.49 -35.44 -22.29
N GLY A 587 21.39 -36.49 -21.46
CA GLY A 587 22.54 -37.25 -20.99
C GLY A 587 23.44 -36.52 -19.98
N GLY A 588 22.93 -35.50 -19.27
CA GLY A 588 23.66 -34.83 -18.19
C GLY A 588 24.88 -34.01 -18.64
N LYS A 589 24.86 -33.53 -19.89
CA LYS A 589 25.98 -32.81 -20.51
C LYS A 589 26.07 -31.33 -20.14
N LYS A 590 24.98 -30.75 -19.62
CA LYS A 590 24.90 -29.33 -19.24
C LYS A 590 26.08 -28.88 -18.39
N ILE A 591 26.35 -29.56 -17.27
CA ILE A 591 27.46 -29.20 -16.36
C ILE A 591 28.79 -29.25 -17.10
N LYS A 592 29.03 -30.32 -17.87
CA LYS A 592 30.28 -30.51 -18.62
C LYS A 592 30.50 -29.37 -19.62
N MET A 593 29.47 -29.05 -20.41
CA MET A 593 29.54 -27.98 -21.42
C MET A 593 29.81 -26.61 -20.80
N ILE A 594 29.14 -26.27 -19.69
CA ILE A 594 29.36 -24.99 -18.99
C ILE A 594 30.79 -24.95 -18.43
N CYS A 595 31.23 -26.02 -17.77
CA CYS A 595 32.55 -26.06 -17.14
C CYS A 595 33.69 -25.99 -18.15
N GLU A 596 33.61 -26.72 -19.28
CA GLU A 596 34.61 -26.67 -20.36
C GLU A 596 34.72 -25.25 -20.92
N ARG A 597 33.59 -24.61 -21.23
CA ARG A 597 33.58 -23.25 -21.78
C ARG A 597 34.10 -22.22 -20.76
N MET A 598 33.77 -22.36 -19.47
CA MET A 598 34.29 -21.49 -18.41
C MET A 598 35.80 -21.62 -18.24
N ILE A 599 36.34 -22.85 -18.29
CA ILE A 599 37.80 -23.09 -18.20
C ILE A 599 38.52 -22.38 -19.35
N GLU A 600 38.01 -22.48 -20.58
CA GLU A 600 38.60 -21.77 -21.74
C GLU A 600 38.68 -20.26 -21.53
N VAL A 601 37.63 -19.66 -20.95
CA VAL A 601 37.61 -18.23 -20.61
C VAL A 601 38.63 -17.92 -19.52
N PHE A 602 38.64 -18.69 -18.44
CA PHE A 602 39.54 -18.48 -17.31
C PHE A 602 41.02 -18.56 -17.70
N GLU A 603 41.38 -19.59 -18.49
CA GLU A 603 42.73 -19.79 -19.03
C GLU A 603 43.14 -18.66 -19.97
N ARG A 604 42.22 -18.18 -20.83
CA ARG A 604 42.49 -17.08 -21.76
C ARG A 604 42.59 -15.72 -21.07
N SER A 605 41.85 -15.50 -19.99
CA SER A 605 41.80 -14.21 -19.28
C SER A 605 42.96 -14.03 -18.30
N ASP A 606 42.95 -14.78 -17.19
CA ASP A 606 43.97 -14.71 -16.14
C ASP A 606 43.94 -16.01 -15.34
N ARG A 607 44.72 -17.01 -15.81
CA ARG A 607 44.80 -18.32 -15.18
C ARG A 607 45.10 -18.24 -13.69
N SER A 608 45.97 -17.31 -13.28
CA SER A 608 46.42 -17.16 -11.89
C SER A 608 45.30 -16.70 -10.95
N LYS A 609 44.44 -15.81 -11.43
CA LYS A 609 43.27 -15.33 -10.68
C LYS A 609 42.18 -16.40 -10.56
N TYR A 610 41.98 -17.22 -11.59
CA TYR A 610 40.84 -18.14 -11.69
C TYR A 610 41.15 -19.60 -11.34
N ILE A 611 42.28 -19.87 -10.68
CA ILE A 611 42.68 -21.23 -10.29
C ILE A 611 41.58 -21.97 -9.50
N GLN A 612 40.99 -21.33 -8.49
CA GLN A 612 39.94 -21.96 -7.68
C GLN A 612 38.67 -22.30 -8.50
N PRO A 613 38.14 -21.39 -9.36
CA PRO A 613 37.08 -21.72 -10.30
C PRO A 613 37.43 -22.86 -11.26
N ILE A 614 38.66 -22.90 -11.78
CA ILE A 614 39.13 -23.98 -12.67
C ILE A 614 39.09 -25.33 -11.93
N ILE A 615 39.60 -25.39 -10.69
CA ILE A 615 39.52 -26.59 -9.84
C ILE A 615 38.06 -26.99 -9.63
N THR A 616 37.18 -26.03 -9.33
CA THR A 616 35.75 -26.27 -9.10
C THR A 616 35.08 -26.86 -10.36
N CYS A 617 35.41 -26.34 -11.55
CA CYS A 617 34.94 -26.90 -12.83
C CYS A 617 35.36 -28.37 -13.00
N TYR A 618 36.64 -28.70 -12.79
CA TYR A 618 37.12 -30.08 -12.93
C TYR A 618 36.45 -31.03 -11.94
N VAL A 619 36.28 -30.61 -10.68
CA VAL A 619 35.54 -31.38 -9.67
C VAL A 619 34.09 -31.61 -10.08
N LYS A 620 33.39 -30.57 -10.54
CA LYS A 620 31.98 -30.68 -10.97
C LYS A 620 31.79 -31.56 -12.20
N MET A 621 32.81 -31.69 -13.04
CA MET A 621 32.85 -32.64 -14.17
C MET A 621 33.22 -34.07 -13.77
N GLY A 622 33.56 -34.33 -12.50
CA GLY A 622 34.06 -35.63 -12.04
C GLY A 622 35.52 -35.91 -12.46
N LEU A 623 36.26 -34.89 -12.89
CA LEU A 623 37.65 -35.00 -13.38
C LEU A 623 38.66 -34.65 -12.26
N LEU A 624 38.62 -35.40 -11.17
CA LEU A 624 39.46 -35.21 -9.99
C LEU A 624 40.97 -35.22 -10.31
N THR A 625 41.41 -36.09 -11.21
CA THR A 625 42.82 -36.17 -11.64
C THR A 625 43.30 -34.86 -12.25
N ARG A 626 42.47 -34.23 -13.11
CA ARG A 626 42.80 -32.93 -13.72
C ARG A 626 42.88 -31.81 -12.68
N ALA A 627 42.01 -31.82 -11.67
CA ALA A 627 42.06 -30.86 -10.58
C ALA A 627 43.39 -30.97 -9.79
N LEU A 628 43.83 -32.19 -9.49
CA LEU A 628 45.11 -32.44 -8.82
C LEU A 628 46.32 -32.10 -9.70
N GLU A 629 46.25 -32.36 -11.01
CA GLU A 629 47.29 -31.95 -11.97
C GLU A 629 47.53 -30.43 -11.95
N VAL A 630 46.46 -29.62 -11.91
CA VAL A 630 46.56 -28.16 -11.81
C VAL A 630 47.29 -27.73 -10.54
N ILE A 631 46.96 -28.34 -9.39
CA ILE A 631 47.62 -28.05 -8.11
C ILE A 631 49.10 -28.50 -8.14
N TRP A 632 49.39 -29.63 -8.76
CA TRP A 632 50.75 -30.14 -8.92
C TRP A 632 51.61 -29.23 -9.79
N GLU A 633 51.06 -28.72 -10.90
CA GLU A 633 51.73 -27.72 -11.75
C GLU A 633 52.05 -26.44 -10.98
N MET A 634 51.13 -25.96 -10.13
CA MET A 634 51.38 -24.79 -9.27
C MET A 634 52.55 -25.03 -8.33
N LYS A 635 52.57 -26.19 -7.65
CA LYS A 635 53.66 -26.55 -6.72
C LYS A 635 55.01 -26.63 -7.44
N LYS A 636 55.02 -27.24 -8.64
CA LYS A 636 56.24 -27.31 -9.46
C LYS A 636 56.75 -25.93 -9.83
N ASN A 637 55.86 -25.00 -10.20
CA ASN A 637 56.25 -23.63 -10.56
C ASN A 637 56.68 -22.79 -9.35
N ALA A 638 56.05 -22.97 -8.18
CA ALA A 638 56.44 -22.30 -6.93
C ALA A 638 57.84 -22.74 -6.47
N SER A 639 58.12 -24.05 -6.53
CA SER A 639 59.43 -24.62 -6.20
C SER A 639 60.56 -24.14 -7.13
N LEU A 640 60.24 -23.82 -8.39
CA LEU A 640 61.18 -23.22 -9.35
C LEU A 640 61.39 -21.71 -9.10
N ALA A 641 60.39 -21.00 -8.59
CA ALA A 641 60.43 -19.56 -8.34
C ALA A 641 61.00 -19.15 -6.96
N LYS A 642 61.28 -20.12 -6.07
CA LYS A 642 61.72 -19.91 -4.66
C LYS A 642 60.76 -19.04 -3.82
N ASN A 643 59.47 -19.06 -4.13
CA ASN A 643 58.43 -18.44 -3.30
C ASN A 643 57.93 -19.45 -2.26
N GLU A 644 57.28 -18.97 -1.19
CA GLU A 644 56.62 -19.86 -0.21
C GLU A 644 55.48 -20.68 -0.88
N ASP A 645 55.35 -21.95 -0.50
CA ASP A 645 54.43 -22.95 -1.08
C ASP A 645 52.94 -22.71 -0.70
N THR A 646 52.61 -21.52 -0.19
CA THR A 646 51.34 -21.18 0.47
C THR A 646 50.12 -21.25 -0.45
N ASP A 647 50.30 -20.99 -1.74
CA ASP A 647 49.20 -20.96 -2.72
C ASP A 647 48.75 -22.37 -3.14
N ALA A 648 49.69 -23.32 -3.26
CA ALA A 648 49.37 -24.71 -3.61
C ALA A 648 48.72 -25.45 -2.42
N GLU A 649 49.21 -25.23 -1.20
CA GLU A 649 48.56 -25.74 0.02
C GLU A 649 47.17 -25.13 0.21
N GLY A 650 47.01 -23.83 -0.08
CA GLY A 650 45.70 -23.16 -0.08
C GLY A 650 44.71 -23.77 -1.06
N ALA A 651 45.14 -24.08 -2.29
CA ALA A 651 44.31 -24.73 -3.31
C ALA A 651 43.94 -26.17 -2.94
N LEU A 652 44.87 -26.93 -2.36
CA LEU A 652 44.60 -28.30 -1.87
C LEU A 652 43.60 -28.29 -0.70
N LYS A 653 43.75 -27.34 0.23
CA LYS A 653 42.80 -27.13 1.31
C LYS A 653 41.42 -26.76 0.78
N TYR A 654 41.35 -25.90 -0.24
CA TYR A 654 40.09 -25.59 -0.91
C TYR A 654 39.44 -26.84 -1.54
N LEU A 655 40.21 -27.65 -2.26
CA LEU A 655 39.74 -28.90 -2.88
C LEU A 655 39.18 -29.88 -1.84
N SER A 656 39.79 -29.96 -0.64
CA SER A 656 39.30 -30.81 0.46
C SER A 656 37.93 -30.41 1.01
N TYR A 657 37.46 -29.18 0.75
CA TYR A 657 36.08 -28.78 1.09
C TYR A 657 35.05 -29.23 0.05
N LEU A 658 35.47 -29.53 -1.18
CA LEU A 658 34.57 -29.91 -2.28
C LEU A 658 34.40 -31.43 -2.41
N VAL A 659 35.42 -32.20 -2.00
CA VAL A 659 35.49 -33.65 -2.20
C VAL A 659 35.97 -34.33 -0.92
N ALA A 660 35.46 -35.53 -0.63
CA ALA A 660 35.87 -36.30 0.52
C ALA A 660 37.37 -36.61 0.48
N VAL A 661 38.01 -36.57 1.65
CA VAL A 661 39.46 -36.74 1.79
C VAL A 661 39.90 -38.13 1.29
N ASP A 662 39.09 -39.17 1.53
CA ASP A 662 39.38 -40.54 1.11
C ASP A 662 39.45 -40.66 -0.42
N ASP A 663 38.54 -40.01 -1.14
CA ASP A 663 38.53 -39.99 -2.61
C ASP A 663 39.78 -39.27 -3.13
N LEU A 664 40.18 -38.16 -2.49
CA LEU A 664 41.39 -37.42 -2.87
C LEU A 664 42.66 -38.26 -2.68
N PHE A 665 42.77 -39.01 -1.58
CA PHE A 665 43.89 -39.94 -1.37
C PHE A 665 43.91 -41.05 -2.42
N SER A 666 42.74 -41.61 -2.77
CA SER A 666 42.66 -42.71 -3.75
C SER A 666 43.06 -42.30 -5.17
N VAL A 667 42.83 -41.05 -5.56
CA VAL A 667 43.18 -40.52 -6.89
C VAL A 667 44.60 -39.96 -6.93
N ALA A 668 45.15 -39.52 -5.78
CA ALA A 668 46.50 -38.97 -5.68
C ALA A 668 47.61 -40.03 -5.58
N LEU A 669 47.30 -41.21 -5.04
CA LEU A 669 48.16 -42.41 -5.02
C LEU A 669 48.13 -43.12 -6.37
#